data_AF-A0A2S0L3N5-F1
#
_entry.id   AF-A0A2S0L3N5-F1
#
_cell.length_a   1.000
_cell.length_b   1.000
_cell.length_c   1.000
_cell.angle_alpha   90.00
_cell.angle_beta   90.00
_cell.angle_gamma   90.00
#
_symmetry.space_group_name_H-M   'P 1'
#
loop_
_entity.id
_entity.type
_entity.pdbx_description
1 polymer ?
#
loop_
_entity_poly.entity_id
_entity_poly.type
_entity_poly.pdbx_seq_one_letter_code
_entity_poly.pdbx_strand_id
1 'polypeptide(L)'
;MKYLPLIIMVTFAYLIGNISPATLIGRFYGIDIKKSGSGNAGTTNVLRVLGTKAAICTLLIDVFKGFIAVHIAQGRFNNLGAMLAFAAVVIGHIYPVVFKFKGGKGVATFLGAAMALNWPSMFAAALIAVVVAAASKKMSLGSITAAMIYPFLMLYYYPKALPIAIIMTFIILFTHRGNIKRLMKGEEKELSIGSKIKEKLREQLDESENINKIDTANISDSSGKSAINKKISNASESENSLKHEDNEEQTNVKSDSGTDERANDEKDDMMIIGSDNELVSEATAIEHTKIKVSDKPIDYYKDVDIPHLKTEDKRVVSVIGNGSFGTAIANVIAHNGHRVTIYGRNKEDINNTRESRVNEKYLPGALLYDKIRFTSNIRTAVGKRDIIIFAIPAQQFGAFLEKNAKYIDKNAIIVNLAKGIENKSLKTMSQIAKKFIKNKYVAVSGPSHAEEIVRNYPTTVVAASEDEKAAKEIQNIMMSKTFRVYTTNDIIGVELGGALKNVIALGTGITDGMNFGDNSKAALMTRGIHEISRLGETMGANSETFSGLSGIGDLMVTCSSDLSRNRRCGLLIGGGMTPEEAVAEIKTTVEGIYTVEAASKLAKKLKVDMPITNAIKEVIDGKLNPRDAVEMLMNRDRKQENK
;
A
#
# COMPACT_ATOMS: atom_id res chain seq x y z
N MET A 1 -12.92 8.82 59.56
CA MET A 1 -11.55 8.73 58.99
C MET A 1 -10.99 7.30 58.86
N LYS A 2 -11.46 6.27 59.60
CA LYS A 2 -10.91 4.90 59.55
C LYS A 2 -10.93 4.21 58.16
N TYR A 3 -11.90 4.52 57.30
CA TYR A 3 -12.01 3.91 55.95
C TYR A 3 -11.40 4.75 54.83
N LEU A 4 -10.93 5.97 55.13
CA LEU A 4 -10.39 6.88 54.12
C LEU A 4 -9.18 6.28 53.37
N PRO A 5 -8.20 5.62 54.02
CA PRO A 5 -7.08 5.01 53.31
C PRO A 5 -7.51 3.84 52.40
N LEU A 6 -8.52 3.08 52.81
CA LEU A 6 -9.08 1.98 52.01
C LEU A 6 -9.79 2.53 50.76
N ILE A 7 -10.59 3.60 50.91
CA ILE A 7 -11.26 4.26 49.78
C ILE A 7 -10.22 4.79 48.78
N ILE A 8 -9.17 5.45 49.27
CA ILE A 8 -8.07 5.94 48.42
C ILE A 8 -7.42 4.78 47.65
N MET A 9 -7.16 3.66 48.31
CA MET A 9 -6.57 2.47 47.67
C MET A 9 -7.49 1.88 46.59
N VAL A 10 -8.80 1.79 46.85
CA VAL A 10 -9.79 1.30 45.87
C VAL A 10 -9.88 2.24 44.67
N THR A 11 -9.90 3.56 44.89
CA THR A 11 -9.85 4.55 43.82
C THR A 11 -8.55 4.44 43.01
N PHE A 12 -7.42 4.25 43.68
CA PHE A 12 -6.13 4.07 43.01
C PHE A 12 -6.09 2.79 42.16
N ALA A 13 -6.61 1.66 42.68
CA ALA A 13 -6.75 0.42 41.92
C ALA A 13 -7.63 0.60 40.67
N TYR A 14 -8.74 1.35 40.79
CA TYR A 14 -9.57 1.71 39.64
C TYR A 14 -8.78 2.53 38.59
N LEU A 15 -8.02 3.54 39.02
CA LEU A 15 -7.19 4.36 38.14
C LEU A 15 -6.08 3.56 37.44
N ILE A 16 -5.45 2.60 38.12
CA ILE A 16 -4.53 1.65 37.47
C ILE A 16 -5.24 0.89 36.35
N GLY A 17 -6.50 0.47 36.58
CA GLY A 17 -7.33 -0.19 35.57
C GLY A 17 -7.58 0.69 34.33
N ASN A 18 -7.59 2.01 34.48
CA ASN A 18 -7.83 2.95 33.37
C ASN A 18 -6.71 2.97 32.33
N ILE A 19 -5.52 2.48 32.68
CA ILE A 19 -4.41 2.31 31.75
C ILE A 19 -4.83 1.25 30.72
N SER A 20 -4.87 1.63 29.45
CA SER A 20 -5.15 0.72 28.34
C SER A 20 -3.88 0.57 27.48
N PRO A 21 -3.05 -0.46 27.76
CA PRO A 21 -1.82 -0.72 27.00
C PRO A 21 -2.13 -0.93 25.53
N ALA A 22 -3.25 -1.57 25.21
CA ALA A 22 -3.73 -1.73 23.84
C ALA A 22 -3.83 -0.37 23.10
N THR A 23 -4.42 0.66 23.71
CA THR A 23 -4.49 1.99 23.06
C THR A 23 -3.17 2.74 23.05
N LEU A 24 -2.33 2.55 24.07
CA LEU A 24 -1.03 3.23 24.16
C LEU A 24 -0.06 2.66 23.13
N ILE A 25 0.04 1.33 23.06
CA ILE A 25 0.80 0.61 22.03
C ILE A 25 0.21 0.92 20.66
N GLY A 26 -1.12 0.91 20.51
CA GLY A 26 -1.79 1.40 19.31
C GLY A 26 -1.27 2.75 18.83
N ARG A 27 -1.32 3.77 19.70
CA ARG A 27 -0.81 5.11 19.38
C ARG A 27 0.68 5.14 19.06
N PHE A 28 1.49 4.34 19.75
CA PHE A 28 2.92 4.22 19.45
C PHE A 28 3.16 3.69 18.03
N TYR A 29 2.32 2.75 17.58
CA TYR A 29 2.30 2.24 16.21
C TYR A 29 1.45 3.10 15.24
N GLY A 30 1.00 4.29 15.66
CA GLY A 30 0.17 5.18 14.83
C GLY A 30 -1.27 4.70 14.55
N ILE A 31 -1.71 3.59 15.17
CA ILE A 31 -2.99 2.92 14.89
C ILE A 31 -3.98 3.08 16.04
N ASP A 32 -5.20 3.55 15.75
CA ASP A 32 -6.29 3.55 16.74
C ASP A 32 -6.91 2.15 16.88
N ILE A 33 -6.44 1.38 17.88
CA ILE A 33 -6.93 0.01 18.17
C ILE A 33 -8.45 -0.06 18.38
N LYS A 34 -9.12 1.02 18.76
CA LYS A 34 -10.58 1.02 18.93
C LYS A 34 -11.34 1.16 17.60
N LYS A 35 -10.67 1.60 16.53
CA LYS A 35 -11.25 1.71 15.18
C LYS A 35 -10.83 0.55 14.27
N SER A 36 -9.87 -0.27 14.70
CA SER A 36 -9.31 -1.36 13.90
C SER A 36 -9.71 -2.75 14.45
N GLY A 37 -9.74 -3.75 13.57
CA GLY A 37 -10.01 -5.15 13.91
C GLY A 37 -11.43 -5.39 14.45
N SER A 38 -11.52 -5.86 15.70
CA SER A 38 -12.78 -6.09 16.44
C SER A 38 -13.34 -4.85 17.14
N GLY A 39 -12.64 -3.71 17.07
CA GLY A 39 -13.03 -2.45 17.72
C GLY A 39 -12.91 -2.44 19.25
N ASN A 40 -12.42 -3.53 19.86
CA ASN A 40 -12.22 -3.63 21.31
C ASN A 40 -10.77 -3.31 21.69
N ALA A 41 -10.56 -2.58 22.78
CA ALA A 41 -9.22 -2.28 23.30
C ALA A 41 -8.68 -3.42 24.19
N GLY A 42 -8.49 -4.60 23.60
CA GLY A 42 -7.95 -5.77 24.30
C GLY A 42 -6.86 -6.49 23.51
N THR A 43 -6.09 -7.32 24.21
CA THR A 43 -4.95 -8.10 23.68
C THR A 43 -5.26 -8.86 22.40
N THR A 44 -6.41 -9.53 22.31
CA THR A 44 -6.80 -10.28 21.10
C THR A 44 -7.01 -9.37 19.90
N ASN A 45 -7.41 -8.12 20.11
CA ASN A 45 -7.51 -7.15 19.02
C ASN A 45 -6.14 -6.66 18.59
N VAL A 46 -5.25 -6.40 19.57
CA VAL A 46 -3.85 -6.08 19.29
C VAL A 46 -3.17 -7.23 18.53
N LEU A 47 -3.41 -8.48 18.88
CA LEU A 47 -2.89 -9.65 18.16
C LEU A 47 -3.33 -9.67 16.69
N ARG A 48 -4.55 -9.23 16.41
CA ARG A 48 -5.09 -9.17 15.04
C ARG A 48 -4.61 -7.97 14.24
N VAL A 49 -4.27 -6.87 14.91
CA VAL A 49 -4.00 -5.57 14.28
C VAL A 49 -2.50 -5.26 14.22
N LEU A 50 -1.75 -5.59 15.28
CA LEU A 50 -0.33 -5.27 15.46
C LEU A 50 0.56 -6.52 15.63
N GLY A 51 -0.01 -7.72 15.53
CA GLY A 51 0.73 -8.98 15.60
C GLY A 51 1.15 -9.43 17.00
N THR A 52 1.90 -10.53 17.04
CA THR A 52 2.17 -11.31 18.27
C THR A 52 3.04 -10.55 19.28
N LYS A 53 4.06 -9.80 18.83
CA LYS A 53 4.95 -9.06 19.74
C LYS A 53 4.20 -7.97 20.52
N ALA A 54 3.42 -7.14 19.82
CA ALA A 54 2.59 -6.10 20.44
C ALA A 54 1.49 -6.69 21.34
N ALA A 55 0.93 -7.85 20.97
CA ALA A 55 -0.04 -8.57 21.79
C ALA A 55 0.58 -9.12 23.08
N ILE A 56 1.78 -9.71 23.03
CA ILE A 56 2.50 -10.17 24.21
C ILE A 56 2.77 -9.00 25.16
N CYS A 57 3.28 -7.87 24.64
CA CYS A 57 3.48 -6.67 25.47
C CYS A 57 2.18 -6.17 26.10
N THR A 58 1.09 -6.09 25.33
CA THR A 58 -0.23 -5.69 25.85
C THR A 58 -0.71 -6.63 26.95
N LEU A 59 -0.57 -7.95 26.73
CA LEU A 59 -0.95 -8.98 27.70
C LEU A 59 -0.18 -8.85 29.01
N LEU A 60 1.15 -8.75 28.92
CA LEU A 60 2.02 -8.65 30.09
C LEU A 60 1.69 -7.42 30.94
N ILE A 61 1.49 -6.25 30.31
CA ILE A 61 1.14 -5.04 31.04
C ILE A 61 -0.26 -5.14 31.65
N ASP A 62 -1.23 -5.68 30.93
CA ASP A 62 -2.60 -5.86 31.45
C ASP A 62 -2.67 -6.85 32.63
N VAL A 63 -1.85 -7.91 32.62
CA VAL A 63 -1.69 -8.85 33.74
C VAL A 63 -0.97 -8.16 34.89
N PHE A 64 0.17 -7.53 34.62
CA PHE A 64 1.01 -6.90 35.65
C PHE A 64 0.28 -5.81 36.44
N LYS A 65 -0.48 -4.95 35.75
CA LYS A 65 -1.24 -3.89 36.43
C LYS A 65 -2.34 -4.47 37.36
N GLY A 66 -2.97 -5.58 36.95
CA GLY A 66 -3.95 -6.28 37.77
C GLY A 66 -3.31 -6.89 39.01
N PHE A 67 -2.15 -7.51 38.83
CA PHE A 67 -1.36 -8.10 39.91
C PHE A 67 -0.93 -7.06 40.94
N ILE A 68 -0.29 -5.96 40.49
CA ILE A 68 0.19 -4.89 41.38
C ILE A 68 -0.94 -4.26 42.19
N ALA A 69 -2.07 -3.94 41.55
CA ALA A 69 -3.19 -3.28 42.23
C ALA A 69 -3.71 -4.11 43.42
N VAL A 70 -3.83 -5.42 43.23
CA VAL A 70 -4.29 -6.34 44.28
C VAL A 70 -3.20 -6.62 45.31
N HIS A 71 -1.95 -6.83 44.89
CA HIS A 71 -0.84 -7.14 45.78
C HIS A 71 -0.57 -6.01 46.79
N ILE A 72 -0.57 -4.75 46.32
CA ILE A 72 -0.42 -3.56 47.19
C ILE A 72 -1.59 -3.48 48.18
N ALA A 73 -2.82 -3.74 47.73
CA ALA A 73 -4.00 -3.66 48.59
C ALA A 73 -4.01 -4.76 49.65
N GLN A 74 -3.57 -5.96 49.28
CA GLN A 74 -3.44 -7.10 50.19
C GLN A 74 -2.42 -6.82 51.30
N GLY A 75 -1.25 -6.30 50.94
CA GLY A 75 -0.18 -5.99 51.90
C GLY A 75 -0.55 -4.90 52.91
N ARG A 76 -1.51 -4.02 52.57
CA ARG A 76 -1.87 -2.85 53.41
C ARG A 76 -3.24 -2.95 54.09
N PHE A 77 -4.18 -3.71 53.54
CA PHE A 77 -5.59 -3.74 53.96
C PHE A 77 -6.19 -5.16 54.03
N ASN A 78 -5.32 -6.18 54.09
CA ASN A 78 -5.69 -7.60 54.19
C ASN A 78 -6.61 -8.05 53.04
N ASN A 79 -7.33 -9.15 53.26
CA ASN A 79 -8.19 -9.77 52.24
C ASN A 79 -9.30 -8.85 51.74
N LEU A 80 -9.89 -8.03 52.62
CA LEU A 80 -10.95 -7.11 52.23
C LEU A 80 -10.44 -6.07 51.22
N GLY A 81 -9.26 -5.50 51.47
CA GLY A 81 -8.61 -4.59 50.51
C GLY A 81 -8.27 -5.26 49.19
N ALA A 82 -7.73 -6.49 49.23
CA ALA A 82 -7.40 -7.26 48.04
C ALA A 82 -8.63 -7.52 47.16
N MET A 83 -9.76 -7.93 47.76
CA MET A 83 -11.02 -8.19 47.03
C MET A 83 -11.61 -6.92 46.42
N LEU A 84 -11.59 -5.80 47.15
CA LEU A 84 -12.09 -4.52 46.63
C LEU A 84 -11.19 -3.97 45.52
N ALA A 85 -9.87 -4.09 45.65
CA ALA A 85 -8.92 -3.69 44.62
C ALA A 85 -9.03 -4.57 43.36
N PHE A 86 -9.30 -5.87 43.51
CA PHE A 86 -9.58 -6.76 42.38
C PHE A 86 -10.77 -6.23 41.58
N ALA A 87 -11.93 -6.03 42.23
CA ALA A 87 -13.09 -5.47 41.55
C ALA A 87 -12.76 -4.14 40.86
N ALA A 88 -12.11 -3.23 41.60
CA ALA A 88 -11.80 -1.89 41.12
C ALA A 88 -10.90 -1.89 39.87
N VAL A 89 -9.80 -2.65 39.86
CA VAL A 89 -8.85 -2.65 38.73
C VAL A 89 -9.46 -3.28 37.46
N VAL A 90 -10.26 -4.34 37.61
CA VAL A 90 -10.92 -4.98 36.47
C VAL A 90 -12.05 -4.11 35.94
N ILE A 91 -12.88 -3.53 36.81
CA ILE A 91 -13.95 -2.59 36.42
C ILE A 91 -13.33 -1.35 35.75
N GLY A 92 -12.22 -0.82 36.26
CA GLY A 92 -11.49 0.30 35.66
C GLY A 92 -10.98 0.00 34.26
N HIS A 93 -10.57 -1.24 33.98
CA HIS A 93 -10.16 -1.65 32.63
C HIS A 93 -11.34 -1.85 31.67
N ILE A 94 -12.49 -2.33 32.16
CA ILE A 94 -13.71 -2.50 31.34
C ILE A 94 -14.38 -1.16 31.06
N TYR A 95 -14.42 -0.29 32.07
CA TYR A 95 -15.10 1.00 32.05
C TYR A 95 -14.14 2.14 32.47
N PRO A 96 -13.09 2.43 31.67
CA PRO A 96 -12.15 3.50 31.96
C PRO A 96 -12.77 4.88 31.68
N VAL A 97 -12.65 5.82 32.63
CA VAL A 97 -13.11 7.21 32.52
C VAL A 97 -12.42 7.93 31.36
N VAL A 98 -11.10 7.75 31.24
CA VAL A 98 -10.26 8.39 30.20
C VAL A 98 -10.75 8.06 28.79
N PHE A 99 -11.45 6.94 28.62
CA PHE A 99 -11.95 6.51 27.33
C PHE A 99 -13.48 6.40 27.27
N LYS A 100 -14.20 7.31 27.95
CA LYS A 100 -15.67 7.41 27.90
C LYS A 100 -16.36 6.08 28.22
N PHE A 101 -15.84 5.34 29.21
CA PHE A 101 -16.35 4.04 29.67
C PHE A 101 -16.38 2.94 28.59
N LYS A 102 -15.51 3.03 27.58
CA LYS A 102 -15.34 2.00 26.53
C LYS A 102 -13.95 1.37 26.62
N GLY A 103 -13.81 0.33 27.41
CA GLY A 103 -12.56 -0.39 27.68
C GLY A 103 -12.44 -1.76 27.00
N GLY A 104 -11.54 -2.57 27.54
CA GLY A 104 -11.37 -3.97 27.13
C GLY A 104 -12.33 -4.90 27.88
N LYS A 105 -12.23 -6.22 27.67
CA LYS A 105 -13.12 -7.19 28.33
C LYS A 105 -12.70 -7.58 29.75
N GLY A 106 -11.50 -7.21 30.18
CA GLY A 106 -11.02 -7.47 31.54
C GLY A 106 -10.32 -8.79 31.78
N VAL A 107 -10.20 -9.70 30.79
CA VAL A 107 -9.67 -11.06 31.02
C VAL A 107 -8.21 -11.07 31.49
N ALA A 108 -7.32 -10.33 30.82
CA ALA A 108 -5.90 -10.26 31.20
C ALA A 108 -5.70 -9.57 32.56
N THR A 109 -6.45 -8.50 32.82
CA THR A 109 -6.42 -7.81 34.12
C THR A 109 -7.00 -8.66 35.25
N PHE A 110 -8.05 -9.43 34.96
CA PHE A 110 -8.60 -10.44 35.87
C PHE A 110 -7.56 -11.51 36.19
N LEU A 111 -6.86 -12.04 35.17
CA LEU A 111 -5.80 -13.03 35.35
C LEU A 111 -4.72 -12.53 36.34
N GLY A 112 -4.23 -11.31 36.14
CA GLY A 112 -3.25 -10.71 37.06
C GLY A 112 -3.78 -10.47 38.47
N ALA A 113 -4.99 -9.91 38.60
CA ALA A 113 -5.64 -9.66 39.88
C ALA A 113 -5.90 -10.96 40.67
N ALA A 114 -6.35 -12.01 39.97
CA ALA A 114 -6.58 -13.33 40.53
C ALA A 114 -5.27 -14.03 40.93
N MET A 115 -4.20 -13.88 40.14
CA MET A 115 -2.87 -14.39 40.50
C MET A 115 -2.33 -13.77 41.78
N ALA A 116 -2.53 -12.47 41.99
CA ALA A 116 -2.11 -11.80 43.21
C ALA A 116 -2.89 -12.30 44.44
N LEU A 117 -4.18 -12.63 44.27
CA LEU A 117 -5.03 -13.12 45.35
C LEU A 117 -4.73 -14.58 45.71
N ASN A 118 -4.63 -15.45 44.70
CA ASN A 118 -4.29 -16.86 44.85
C ASN A 118 -3.72 -17.41 43.53
N TRP A 119 -2.39 -17.46 43.44
CA TRP A 119 -1.70 -17.88 42.22
C TRP A 119 -1.99 -19.34 41.81
N PRO A 120 -2.14 -20.34 42.72
CA PRO A 120 -2.38 -21.73 42.32
C PRO A 120 -3.72 -21.92 41.60
N SER A 121 -4.82 -21.38 42.15
CA SER A 121 -6.14 -21.46 41.52
C SER A 121 -6.18 -20.80 40.16
N MET A 122 -5.54 -19.63 40.04
CA MET A 122 -5.54 -18.92 38.77
C MET A 122 -4.63 -19.61 37.73
N PHE A 123 -3.49 -20.13 38.14
CA PHE A 123 -2.60 -20.88 37.24
C PHE A 123 -3.31 -22.14 36.68
N ALA A 124 -3.99 -22.90 37.55
CA ALA A 124 -4.77 -24.06 37.12
C ALA A 124 -5.91 -23.70 36.15
N ALA A 125 -6.68 -22.63 36.43
CA ALA A 125 -7.72 -22.17 35.52
C ALA A 125 -7.13 -21.65 34.18
N ALA A 126 -5.98 -20.97 34.20
CA ALA A 126 -5.31 -20.50 32.99
C ALA A 126 -4.80 -21.65 32.11
N LEU A 127 -4.25 -22.71 32.71
CA LEU A 127 -3.79 -23.89 31.98
C LEU A 127 -4.95 -24.57 31.25
N ILE A 128 -6.08 -24.77 31.95
CA ILE A 128 -7.30 -25.33 31.34
C ILE A 128 -7.80 -24.42 30.22
N ALA A 129 -7.78 -23.10 30.40
CA ALA A 129 -8.19 -22.13 29.39
C ALA A 129 -7.35 -22.22 28.12
N VAL A 130 -6.03 -22.39 28.23
CA VAL A 130 -5.11 -22.56 27.10
C VAL A 130 -5.41 -23.85 26.36
N VAL A 131 -5.60 -24.97 27.08
CA VAL A 131 -5.97 -26.26 26.47
C VAL A 131 -7.29 -26.16 25.72
N VAL A 132 -8.31 -25.56 26.32
CA VAL A 132 -9.63 -25.37 25.68
C VAL A 132 -9.53 -24.43 24.47
N ALA A 133 -8.79 -23.33 24.57
CA ALA A 133 -8.58 -22.41 23.45
C ALA A 133 -7.84 -23.06 22.29
N ALA A 134 -6.84 -23.90 22.57
CA ALA A 134 -6.08 -24.64 21.59
C ALA A 134 -6.93 -25.73 20.90
N ALA A 135 -7.65 -26.54 21.70
CA ALA A 135 -8.50 -27.61 21.18
C ALA A 135 -9.69 -27.09 20.35
N SER A 136 -10.33 -26.01 20.81
CA SER A 136 -11.49 -25.41 20.12
C SER A 136 -11.14 -24.42 19.02
N LYS A 137 -9.86 -24.02 18.91
CA LYS A 137 -9.40 -22.88 18.10
C LYS A 137 -10.23 -21.62 18.35
N LYS A 138 -10.70 -21.35 19.57
CA LYS A 138 -11.52 -20.15 19.89
C LYS A 138 -11.05 -19.51 21.19
N MET A 139 -10.48 -18.30 21.12
CA MET A 139 -9.99 -17.56 22.31
C MET A 139 -11.09 -17.27 23.33
N SER A 140 -12.29 -16.97 22.83
CA SER A 140 -13.44 -16.63 23.66
C SER A 140 -13.92 -17.81 24.48
N LEU A 141 -13.86 -19.03 23.93
CA LEU A 141 -14.23 -20.24 24.66
C LEU A 141 -13.26 -20.51 25.80
N GLY A 142 -11.95 -20.44 25.55
CA GLY A 142 -10.94 -20.58 26.62
C GLY A 142 -11.13 -19.56 27.75
N SER A 143 -11.36 -18.29 27.41
CA SER A 143 -11.57 -17.22 28.40
C SER A 143 -12.85 -17.42 29.24
N ILE A 144 -13.93 -17.89 28.63
CA ILE A 144 -15.20 -18.19 29.32
C ILE A 144 -15.02 -19.40 30.25
N THR A 145 -14.35 -20.46 29.79
CA THR A 145 -14.08 -21.64 30.62
C THR A 145 -13.22 -21.31 31.84
N ALA A 146 -12.18 -20.48 31.65
CA ALA A 146 -11.35 -19.98 32.75
C ALA A 146 -12.19 -19.29 33.84
N ALA A 147 -13.07 -18.38 33.41
CA ALA A 147 -13.94 -17.63 34.32
C ALA A 147 -14.94 -18.52 35.06
N MET A 148 -15.48 -19.56 34.41
CA MET A 148 -16.43 -20.49 35.04
C MET A 148 -15.77 -21.44 36.02
N ILE A 149 -14.55 -21.91 35.73
CA ILE A 149 -13.81 -22.84 36.61
C ILE A 149 -13.23 -22.13 37.83
N TYR A 150 -12.89 -20.84 37.71
CA TYR A 150 -12.20 -20.10 38.77
C TYR A 150 -12.92 -20.11 40.14
N PRO A 151 -14.25 -19.89 40.26
CA PRO A 151 -14.97 -20.01 41.53
C PRO A 151 -14.86 -21.39 42.19
N PHE A 152 -14.85 -22.47 41.41
CA PHE A 152 -14.72 -23.84 41.94
C PHE A 152 -13.31 -24.09 42.49
N LEU A 153 -12.28 -23.59 41.80
CA LEU A 153 -10.90 -23.65 42.31
C LEU A 153 -10.73 -22.77 43.55
N MET A 154 -11.38 -21.60 43.59
CA MET A 154 -11.38 -20.74 44.78
C MET A 154 -12.12 -21.36 45.96
N LEU A 155 -13.20 -22.10 45.73
CA LEU A 155 -13.88 -22.86 46.79
C LEU A 155 -12.94 -23.86 47.46
N TYR A 156 -12.08 -24.53 46.68
CA TYR A 156 -11.12 -25.51 47.20
C TYR A 156 -9.89 -24.88 47.86
N TYR A 157 -9.20 -23.95 47.17
CA TYR A 157 -7.91 -23.42 47.64
C TYR A 157 -8.02 -22.15 48.50
N TYR A 158 -9.08 -21.35 48.35
CA TYR A 158 -9.20 -20.06 49.03
C TYR A 158 -10.66 -19.58 49.24
N PRO A 159 -11.46 -20.30 50.05
CA PRO A 159 -12.91 -20.09 50.15
C PRO A 159 -13.29 -18.69 50.67
N LYS A 160 -12.41 -18.04 51.43
CA LYS A 160 -12.63 -16.68 51.96
C LYS A 160 -12.83 -15.62 50.87
N ALA A 161 -12.33 -15.84 49.66
CA ALA A 161 -12.53 -14.93 48.53
C ALA A 161 -13.44 -15.51 47.43
N LEU A 162 -14.22 -16.54 47.75
CA LEU A 162 -15.25 -17.06 46.86
C LEU A 162 -16.27 -15.99 46.42
N PRO A 163 -16.73 -15.05 47.29
CA PRO A 163 -17.71 -14.04 46.87
C PRO A 163 -17.20 -13.16 45.73
N ILE A 164 -15.94 -12.70 45.80
CA ILE A 164 -15.36 -11.88 44.73
C ILE A 164 -15.15 -12.69 43.45
N ALA A 165 -14.77 -13.97 43.56
CA ALA A 165 -14.62 -14.85 42.42
C ALA A 165 -15.93 -15.00 41.64
N ILE A 166 -17.04 -15.25 42.35
CA ILE A 166 -18.38 -15.35 41.75
C ILE A 166 -18.78 -14.04 41.06
N ILE A 167 -18.64 -12.90 41.74
CA ILE A 167 -18.98 -11.58 41.18
C ILE A 167 -18.17 -11.31 39.91
N MET A 168 -16.87 -11.56 39.94
CA MET A 168 -16.00 -11.28 38.81
C MET A 168 -16.25 -12.24 37.63
N THR A 169 -16.61 -13.50 37.90
CA THR A 169 -17.08 -14.43 36.86
C THR A 169 -18.31 -13.88 36.14
N PHE A 170 -19.33 -13.40 36.87
CA PHE A 170 -20.50 -12.77 36.25
C PHE A 170 -20.13 -11.57 35.38
N ILE A 171 -19.22 -10.70 35.85
CA ILE A 171 -18.75 -9.55 35.09
C ILE A 171 -18.07 -9.99 33.79
N ILE A 172 -17.17 -10.98 33.82
CA ILE A 172 -16.47 -11.48 32.63
C ILE A 172 -17.43 -12.15 31.64
N LEU A 173 -18.42 -12.91 32.14
CA LEU A 173 -19.46 -13.49 31.30
C LEU A 173 -20.31 -12.40 30.62
N PHE A 174 -20.67 -11.34 31.36
CA PHE A 174 -21.42 -10.22 30.83
C PHE A 174 -20.65 -9.45 29.74
N THR A 175 -19.34 -9.26 29.88
CA THR A 175 -18.49 -8.66 28.82
C THR A 175 -18.32 -9.58 27.61
N HIS A 176 -18.53 -10.89 27.77
CA HIS A 176 -18.48 -11.88 26.70
C HIS A 176 -19.83 -12.19 26.04
N ARG A 177 -20.95 -11.56 26.45
CA ARG A 177 -22.30 -11.83 25.90
C ARG A 177 -22.37 -11.85 24.37
N GLY A 178 -21.65 -10.95 23.70
CA GLY A 178 -21.59 -10.89 22.24
C GLY A 178 -20.85 -12.08 21.61
N ASN A 179 -19.81 -12.59 22.28
CA ASN A 179 -19.08 -13.79 21.86
C ASN A 179 -19.89 -15.05 22.16
N ILE A 180 -20.59 -15.10 23.29
CA ILE A 180 -21.50 -16.20 23.63
C ILE A 180 -22.59 -16.32 22.56
N LYS A 181 -23.21 -15.20 22.16
CA LYS A 181 -24.22 -15.18 21.09
C LYS A 181 -23.66 -15.70 19.76
N ARG A 182 -22.42 -15.37 19.42
CA ARG A 182 -21.75 -15.89 18.20
C ARG A 182 -21.35 -17.36 18.31
N LEU A 183 -20.93 -17.82 19.49
CA LEU A 183 -20.64 -19.22 19.76
C LEU A 183 -21.88 -20.09 19.59
N MET A 184 -23.03 -19.66 20.13
CA MET A 184 -24.30 -20.36 19.98
C MET A 184 -24.78 -20.45 18.52
N LYS A 185 -24.41 -19.46 17.70
CA LYS A 185 -24.76 -19.41 16.27
C LYS A 185 -23.73 -20.08 15.35
N GLY A 186 -22.59 -20.52 15.88
CA GLY A 186 -21.48 -21.02 15.07
C GLY A 186 -20.67 -19.94 14.32
N GLU A 187 -20.96 -18.65 14.52
CA GLU A 187 -20.36 -17.50 13.81
C GLU A 187 -19.08 -16.96 14.49
N GLU A 188 -18.61 -17.60 15.58
CA GLU A 188 -17.46 -17.10 16.33
C GLU A 188 -16.16 -17.36 15.56
N LYS A 189 -15.45 -16.27 15.26
CA LYS A 189 -14.19 -16.28 14.52
C LYS A 189 -13.15 -17.19 15.20
N GLU A 190 -12.57 -18.08 14.41
CA GLU A 190 -11.47 -18.94 14.85
C GLU A 190 -10.25 -18.12 15.26
N LEU A 191 -9.50 -18.68 16.19
CA LEU A 191 -8.17 -18.28 16.59
C LEU A 191 -7.23 -18.64 15.44
N SER A 192 -7.08 -17.73 14.48
CA SER A 192 -6.08 -17.89 13.43
C SER A 192 -4.68 -17.64 14.02
N ILE A 193 -4.15 -18.65 14.70
CA ILE A 193 -2.71 -18.81 14.92
C ILE A 193 -2.33 -19.99 14.04
N GLY A 194 -1.73 -19.72 12.89
CA GLY A 194 -1.16 -20.75 12.02
C GLY A 194 -2.13 -21.59 11.17
N SER A 195 -3.43 -21.25 11.09
CA SER A 195 -4.39 -22.05 10.30
C SER A 195 -4.10 -22.06 8.79
N LYS A 196 -3.56 -20.96 8.24
CA LYS A 196 -3.14 -20.89 6.84
C LYS A 196 -1.95 -21.79 6.49
N ILE A 197 -1.13 -22.19 7.48
CA ILE A 197 0.01 -23.10 7.28
C ILE A 197 -0.50 -24.54 7.15
N LYS A 198 -1.53 -24.90 7.94
CA LYS A 198 -2.10 -26.26 7.92
C LYS A 198 -3.03 -26.49 6.72
N GLU A 199 -3.70 -25.45 6.22
CA GLU A 199 -4.41 -25.49 4.92
C GLU A 199 -3.43 -25.64 3.76
N LYS A 200 -2.33 -24.86 3.72
CA LYS A 200 -1.28 -25.03 2.71
C LYS A 200 -0.62 -26.41 2.75
N LEU A 201 -0.38 -26.98 3.92
CA LEU A 201 0.17 -28.34 4.04
C LEU A 201 -0.83 -29.41 3.58
N ARG A 202 -2.14 -29.20 3.76
CA ARG A 202 -3.17 -30.12 3.25
C ARG A 202 -3.33 -30.01 1.74
N GLU A 203 -3.30 -28.80 1.19
CA GLU A 203 -3.32 -28.56 -0.26
C GLU A 203 -2.08 -29.17 -0.94
N GLN A 204 -0.90 -29.08 -0.31
CA GLN A 204 0.32 -29.73 -0.81
C GLN A 204 0.30 -31.26 -0.71
N LEU A 205 -0.35 -31.83 0.31
CA LEU A 205 -0.52 -33.28 0.43
C LEU A 205 -1.57 -33.81 -0.57
N ASP A 206 -2.67 -33.10 -0.77
CA ASP A 206 -3.72 -33.46 -1.75
C ASP A 206 -3.24 -33.28 -3.21
N GLU A 207 -2.34 -32.32 -3.49
CA GLU A 207 -1.63 -32.21 -4.78
C GLU A 207 -0.68 -33.39 -5.02
N SER A 208 0.03 -33.87 -3.99
CA SER A 208 0.95 -35.01 -4.12
C SER A 208 0.24 -36.34 -4.38
N GLU A 209 -0.97 -36.55 -3.84
CA GLU A 209 -1.79 -37.74 -4.12
C GLU A 209 -2.45 -37.68 -5.50
N ASN A 210 -2.79 -36.49 -6.00
CA ASN A 210 -3.33 -36.33 -7.36
C ASN A 210 -2.27 -36.50 -8.46
N ILE A 211 -1.01 -36.08 -8.21
CA ILE A 211 0.10 -36.28 -9.16
C ILE A 211 0.40 -37.78 -9.33
N ASN A 212 0.41 -38.56 -8.24
CA ASN A 212 0.65 -40.00 -8.28
C ASN A 212 -0.45 -40.80 -9.01
N LYS A 213 -1.70 -40.30 -9.07
CA LYS A 213 -2.79 -40.94 -9.83
C LYS A 213 -2.76 -40.60 -11.33
N ILE A 214 -2.23 -39.44 -11.70
CA ILE A 214 -2.14 -38.98 -13.09
C ILE A 214 -0.99 -39.69 -13.83
N ASP A 215 0.12 -39.98 -13.15
CA ASP A 215 1.28 -40.65 -13.75
C ASP A 215 1.03 -42.14 -14.08
N THR A 216 0.07 -42.80 -13.42
CA THR A 216 -0.31 -44.19 -13.74
C THR A 216 -1.29 -44.35 -14.90
N ALA A 217 -1.91 -43.26 -15.39
CA ALA A 217 -2.99 -43.33 -16.38
C ALA A 217 -2.54 -43.06 -17.84
N ASN A 218 -1.34 -42.52 -18.08
CA ASN A 218 -0.90 -42.03 -19.40
C ASN A 218 0.36 -42.71 -19.95
N ILE A 219 0.44 -44.04 -19.92
CA ILE A 219 1.42 -44.79 -20.73
C ILE A 219 0.72 -45.92 -21.49
N SER A 220 0.14 -45.55 -22.63
CA SER A 220 -0.14 -46.48 -23.73
C SER A 220 0.27 -45.82 -25.04
N ASP A 221 1.56 -45.88 -25.37
CA ASP A 221 1.96 -46.24 -26.73
C ASP A 221 3.47 -46.51 -26.89
N SER A 222 3.76 -47.49 -27.72
CA SER A 222 5.06 -48.11 -27.94
C SER A 222 5.89 -47.35 -28.99
N SER A 223 6.84 -46.52 -28.55
CA SER A 223 8.03 -46.15 -29.37
C SER A 223 9.18 -45.49 -28.60
N GLY A 224 9.12 -45.38 -27.27
CA GLY A 224 10.16 -44.72 -26.45
C GLY A 224 11.12 -45.63 -25.65
N LYS A 225 10.97 -46.96 -25.70
CA LYS A 225 11.68 -47.88 -24.78
C LYS A 225 13.18 -48.08 -25.04
N SER A 226 13.73 -47.63 -26.16
CA SER A 226 15.17 -47.83 -26.47
C SER A 226 16.08 -46.71 -25.96
N ALA A 227 15.57 -45.48 -25.81
CA ALA A 227 16.38 -44.33 -25.41
C ALA A 227 16.47 -44.12 -23.89
N ILE A 228 15.50 -44.64 -23.12
CA ILE A 228 15.44 -44.46 -21.65
C ILE A 228 16.23 -45.55 -20.92
N ASN A 229 16.23 -46.79 -21.40
CA ASN A 229 17.03 -47.88 -20.80
C ASN A 229 18.55 -47.67 -20.90
N LYS A 230 19.01 -46.86 -21.87
CA LYS A 230 20.44 -46.52 -22.03
C LYS A 230 20.90 -45.38 -21.12
N LYS A 231 19.98 -44.60 -20.55
CA LYS A 231 20.26 -43.54 -19.57
C LYS A 231 20.16 -44.03 -18.13
N ILE A 232 19.32 -45.03 -17.86
CA ILE A 232 19.18 -45.62 -16.53
C ILE A 232 20.34 -46.57 -16.20
N SER A 233 20.90 -47.29 -17.18
CA SER A 233 22.07 -48.17 -16.94
C SER A 233 23.36 -47.43 -16.57
N ASN A 234 23.51 -46.16 -16.99
CA ASN A 234 24.73 -45.38 -16.74
C ASN A 234 24.68 -44.56 -15.44
N ALA A 235 23.51 -44.45 -14.80
CA ALA A 235 23.37 -43.76 -13.51
C ALA A 235 23.52 -44.72 -12.32
N SER A 236 23.18 -46.00 -12.49
CA SER A 236 23.20 -47.03 -11.45
C SER A 236 24.58 -47.61 -11.10
N GLU A 237 25.66 -47.24 -11.82
CA GLU A 237 27.03 -47.69 -11.52
C GLU A 237 27.86 -46.64 -10.74
N SER A 238 27.34 -45.44 -10.49
CA SER A 238 28.11 -44.35 -9.85
C SER A 238 27.76 -44.04 -8.38
N GLU A 239 26.74 -44.70 -7.82
CA GLU A 239 26.30 -44.45 -6.43
C GLU A 239 26.57 -45.61 -5.44
N ASN A 240 27.13 -46.74 -5.88
CA ASN A 240 27.24 -47.94 -5.03
C ASN A 240 28.65 -48.29 -4.52
N SER A 241 29.59 -47.36 -4.59
CA SER A 241 30.94 -47.55 -4.04
C SER A 241 31.38 -46.27 -3.35
N LEU A 242 30.96 -46.06 -2.09
CA LEU A 242 31.65 -45.27 -1.05
C LEU A 242 30.80 -45.22 0.24
N LYS A 243 30.50 -46.38 0.83
CA LYS A 243 30.31 -46.55 2.28
C LYS A 243 30.82 -47.93 2.68
N HIS A 244 31.69 -47.95 3.70
CA HIS A 244 32.43 -49.10 4.27
C HIS A 244 33.59 -49.55 3.36
N GLU A 245 34.85 -49.59 3.79
CA GLU A 245 35.38 -50.04 5.08
C GLU A 245 36.78 -49.45 5.35
N ASP A 246 37.10 -49.37 6.64
CA ASP A 246 38.37 -48.94 7.21
C ASP A 246 39.55 -49.89 6.92
N ASN A 247 40.75 -49.32 7.13
CA ASN A 247 41.99 -49.92 7.65
C ASN A 247 43.08 -50.49 6.71
N GLU A 248 44.31 -50.08 7.10
CA GLU A 248 45.64 -50.65 6.85
C GLU A 248 46.21 -50.45 5.43
N GLU A 249 47.44 -49.98 5.19
CA GLU A 249 48.66 -50.08 5.99
C GLU A 249 49.70 -49.02 5.55
N GLN A 250 50.74 -48.88 6.38
CA GLN A 250 51.76 -47.83 6.47
C GLN A 250 52.76 -47.75 5.29
N THR A 251 53.39 -46.58 5.10
CA THR A 251 54.86 -46.40 5.26
C THR A 251 55.34 -44.95 5.03
N ASN A 252 55.93 -44.35 6.08
CA ASN A 252 57.11 -43.46 6.19
C ASN A 252 57.52 -42.58 4.97
N VAL A 253 57.82 -41.27 5.10
CA VAL A 253 58.90 -40.64 5.93
C VAL A 253 58.67 -39.12 6.12
N LYS A 254 58.75 -38.69 7.38
CA LYS A 254 59.27 -37.45 8.02
C LYS A 254 59.29 -36.09 7.29
N SER A 255 58.67 -35.09 7.96
CA SER A 255 59.27 -33.91 8.65
C SER A 255 58.46 -32.62 8.38
N ASP A 256 58.32 -31.63 9.25
CA ASP A 256 58.38 -31.47 10.70
C ASP A 256 57.70 -30.10 10.97
N SER A 257 57.26 -29.87 12.20
CA SER A 257 56.84 -28.61 12.85
C SER A 257 55.44 -28.02 12.58
N GLY A 258 54.60 -28.07 13.63
CA GLY A 258 54.25 -26.82 14.32
C GLY A 258 52.79 -26.36 14.34
N THR A 259 52.05 -26.85 15.35
CA THR A 259 50.95 -26.20 16.11
C THR A 259 49.56 -26.00 15.49
N ASP A 260 48.63 -26.79 16.04
CA ASP A 260 47.18 -26.59 16.15
C ASP A 260 46.81 -25.25 16.84
N GLU A 261 45.73 -24.60 16.42
CA GLU A 261 44.41 -24.74 17.06
C GLU A 261 43.36 -23.79 16.43
N ARG A 262 42.22 -24.42 16.06
CA ARG A 262 40.84 -23.91 16.10
C ARG A 262 40.40 -22.83 15.10
N ALA A 263 39.76 -23.33 14.06
CA ALA A 263 38.68 -22.66 13.35
C ALA A 263 37.48 -22.39 14.27
N ASN A 264 36.94 -21.18 14.17
CA ASN A 264 35.50 -20.91 14.18
C ASN A 264 35.31 -19.57 13.44
N ASP A 265 35.03 -19.68 12.14
CA ASP A 265 34.62 -18.56 11.29
C ASP A 265 33.26 -18.04 11.78
N GLU A 266 33.26 -16.77 12.18
CA GLU A 266 32.08 -15.92 12.21
C GLU A 266 31.51 -15.82 10.79
N LYS A 267 30.28 -16.28 10.59
CA LYS A 267 29.43 -15.82 9.48
C LYS A 267 28.10 -15.34 10.03
N ASP A 268 27.98 -14.02 9.99
CA ASP A 268 26.80 -13.16 10.04
C ASP A 268 25.44 -13.85 9.85
N ASP A 269 24.65 -13.89 10.92
CA ASP A 269 23.21 -14.09 10.85
C ASP A 269 22.52 -12.77 10.44
N MET A 270 22.28 -12.64 9.13
CA MET A 270 21.47 -11.59 8.52
C MET A 270 19.97 -11.97 8.60
N MET A 271 19.16 -11.00 9.02
CA MET A 271 17.72 -11.03 9.30
C MET A 271 16.84 -11.93 8.41
N ILE A 272 16.10 -12.85 9.03
CA ILE A 272 14.97 -13.57 8.42
C ILE A 272 13.71 -12.69 8.46
N ILE A 273 13.14 -12.48 7.26
CA ILE A 273 12.09 -11.50 6.95
C ILE A 273 10.68 -12.10 7.09
N GLY A 274 9.71 -11.24 7.46
CA GLY A 274 8.28 -11.55 7.54
C GLY A 274 7.67 -12.09 6.24
N SER A 275 6.58 -12.82 6.39
CA SER A 275 5.87 -13.48 5.28
C SER A 275 5.25 -12.45 4.32
N ASP A 276 5.15 -12.76 3.03
CA ASP A 276 4.55 -11.88 2.00
C ASP A 276 3.20 -11.26 2.42
N ASN A 277 2.36 -11.98 3.19
CA ASN A 277 1.09 -11.46 3.70
C ASN A 277 1.23 -10.30 4.70
N GLU A 278 2.33 -10.23 5.43
CA GLU A 278 2.62 -9.17 6.41
C GLU A 278 3.00 -7.88 5.68
N LEU A 279 3.85 -7.98 4.65
CA LEU A 279 4.20 -6.87 3.75
C LEU A 279 2.97 -6.32 3.00
N VAL A 280 2.06 -7.19 2.55
CA VAL A 280 0.81 -6.74 1.88
C VAL A 280 -0.04 -5.96 2.86
N SER A 281 -0.17 -6.47 4.09
CA SER A 281 -0.97 -5.82 5.13
C SER A 281 -0.37 -4.48 5.57
N GLU A 282 0.95 -4.34 5.59
CA GLU A 282 1.64 -3.10 5.92
C GLU A 282 1.55 -2.08 4.78
N ALA A 283 1.80 -2.49 3.54
CA ALA A 283 1.64 -1.67 2.33
C ALA A 283 0.20 -1.15 2.15
N THR A 284 -0.80 -1.94 2.52
CA THR A 284 -2.22 -1.53 2.51
C THR A 284 -2.64 -0.75 3.77
N ALA A 285 -1.90 -0.86 4.87
CA ALA A 285 -2.17 -0.16 6.13
C ALA A 285 -1.50 1.21 6.26
N ILE A 286 -0.53 1.55 5.38
CA ILE A 286 -0.03 2.92 5.26
C ILE A 286 -1.25 3.81 4.98
N GLU A 287 -1.65 4.63 5.97
CA GLU A 287 -2.57 5.74 5.76
C GLU A 287 -1.88 6.73 4.83
N HIS A 288 -1.97 6.47 3.53
CA HIS A 288 -1.67 7.46 2.51
C HIS A 288 -2.44 8.70 2.87
N THR A 289 -1.75 9.84 2.77
CA THR A 289 -2.30 11.15 3.08
C THR A 289 -3.49 11.39 2.17
N LYS A 290 -4.66 10.86 2.52
CA LYS A 290 -5.93 11.19 1.92
C LYS A 290 -6.07 12.64 2.28
N ILE A 291 -5.80 13.48 1.29
CA ILE A 291 -6.20 14.86 1.29
C ILE A 291 -7.59 14.90 1.92
N LYS A 292 -7.71 15.49 3.12
CA LYS A 292 -9.00 15.60 3.79
C LYS A 292 -9.90 16.41 2.89
N VAL A 293 -10.82 15.71 2.23
CA VAL A 293 -11.90 16.34 1.46
C VAL A 293 -12.82 16.93 2.52
N SER A 294 -13.00 18.25 2.47
CA SER A 294 -13.93 18.95 3.35
C SER A 294 -15.33 18.37 3.18
N ASP A 295 -16.12 18.33 4.27
CA ASP A 295 -17.51 17.85 4.26
C ASP A 295 -18.40 18.66 3.30
N LYS A 296 -17.96 19.87 2.93
CA LYS A 296 -18.57 20.70 1.89
C LYS A 296 -17.55 21.05 0.79
N PRO A 297 -17.97 21.08 -0.48
CA PRO A 297 -17.15 21.59 -1.57
C PRO A 297 -16.63 23.01 -1.30
N ILE A 298 -15.36 23.24 -1.58
CA ILE A 298 -14.69 24.54 -1.36
C ILE A 298 -14.37 25.17 -2.71
N ASP A 299 -14.68 26.46 -2.85
CA ASP A 299 -14.15 27.29 -3.93
C ASP A 299 -12.79 27.87 -3.52
N TYR A 300 -11.72 27.24 -3.98
CA TYR A 300 -10.34 27.67 -3.72
C TYR A 300 -9.92 28.89 -4.56
N TYR A 301 -10.75 29.29 -5.53
CA TYR A 301 -10.51 30.42 -6.42
C TYR A 301 -11.41 31.62 -6.11
N LYS A 302 -12.20 31.57 -5.02
CA LYS A 302 -13.13 32.63 -4.62
C LYS A 302 -12.50 34.04 -4.55
N ASP A 303 -11.22 34.12 -4.19
CA ASP A 303 -10.47 35.38 -4.02
C ASP A 303 -9.58 35.69 -5.25
N VAL A 304 -9.74 34.95 -6.35
CA VAL A 304 -8.99 35.15 -7.60
C VAL A 304 -9.76 36.11 -8.50
N ASP A 305 -9.19 37.29 -8.71
CA ASP A 305 -9.72 38.26 -9.67
C ASP A 305 -9.64 37.70 -11.10
N ILE A 306 -10.80 37.59 -11.74
CA ILE A 306 -10.91 37.10 -13.11
C ILE A 306 -10.59 38.24 -14.09
N PRO A 307 -9.58 38.09 -14.96
CA PRO A 307 -9.21 39.12 -15.91
C PRO A 307 -10.36 39.49 -16.87
N HIS A 308 -10.55 40.79 -17.07
CA HIS A 308 -11.51 41.32 -18.05
C HIS A 308 -10.85 41.39 -19.43
N LEU A 309 -10.78 40.25 -20.11
CA LEU A 309 -10.22 40.15 -21.46
C LEU A 309 -11.16 40.77 -22.51
N LYS A 310 -10.58 41.46 -23.50
CA LYS A 310 -11.30 41.90 -24.70
C LYS A 310 -11.83 40.69 -25.47
N THR A 311 -12.86 40.89 -26.28
CA THR A 311 -13.48 39.81 -27.05
C THR A 311 -12.50 39.09 -27.97
N GLU A 312 -11.57 39.83 -28.58
CA GLU A 312 -10.51 39.31 -29.45
C GLU A 312 -9.43 38.50 -28.73
N ASP A 313 -9.24 38.72 -27.43
CA ASP A 313 -8.27 38.00 -26.60
C ASP A 313 -8.88 36.75 -25.93
N LYS A 314 -10.22 36.68 -25.88
CA LYS A 314 -10.91 35.52 -25.33
C LYS A 314 -10.79 34.34 -26.29
N ARG A 315 -10.38 33.20 -25.73
CA ARG A 315 -10.27 31.93 -26.43
C ARG A 315 -11.42 31.03 -26.04
N VAL A 316 -11.89 30.27 -27.03
CA VAL A 316 -12.89 29.22 -26.90
C VAL A 316 -12.16 27.89 -26.81
N VAL A 317 -12.01 27.41 -25.58
CA VAL A 317 -11.23 26.23 -25.23
C VAL A 317 -12.16 25.04 -24.98
N SER A 318 -11.79 23.88 -25.50
CA SER A 318 -12.44 22.61 -25.20
C SER A 318 -11.47 21.68 -24.51
N VAL A 319 -11.88 21.04 -23.42
CA VAL A 319 -11.10 20.02 -22.71
C VAL A 319 -11.76 18.67 -22.91
N ILE A 320 -11.12 17.81 -23.68
CA ILE A 320 -11.58 16.46 -24.00
C ILE A 320 -11.07 15.52 -22.90
N GLY A 321 -11.98 15.11 -22.00
CA GLY A 321 -11.68 14.27 -20.84
C GLY A 321 -12.03 14.97 -19.53
N ASN A 322 -12.94 14.38 -18.76
CA ASN A 322 -13.40 14.88 -17.46
C ASN A 322 -12.67 14.22 -16.27
N GLY A 323 -11.44 13.74 -16.47
CA GLY A 323 -10.59 13.25 -15.37
C GLY A 323 -10.09 14.40 -14.48
N SER A 324 -9.34 14.05 -13.43
CA SER A 324 -8.84 14.99 -12.43
C SER A 324 -8.03 16.13 -13.05
N PHE A 325 -7.03 15.80 -13.88
CA PHE A 325 -6.13 16.79 -14.47
C PHE A 325 -6.82 17.68 -15.50
N GLY A 326 -7.64 17.10 -16.39
CA GLY A 326 -8.43 17.87 -17.35
C GLY A 326 -9.39 18.86 -16.67
N THR A 327 -10.01 18.44 -15.58
CA THR A 327 -10.91 19.29 -14.78
C THR A 327 -10.16 20.43 -14.10
N ALA A 328 -8.99 20.16 -13.51
CA ALA A 328 -8.17 21.17 -12.86
C ALA A 328 -7.66 22.24 -13.86
N ILE A 329 -7.15 21.82 -15.02
CA ILE A 329 -6.68 22.74 -16.07
C ILE A 329 -7.84 23.55 -16.67
N ALA A 330 -9.00 22.93 -16.87
CA ALA A 330 -10.20 23.65 -17.29
C ALA A 330 -10.57 24.76 -16.29
N ASN A 331 -10.43 24.50 -14.99
CA ASN A 331 -10.71 25.48 -13.94
C ASN A 331 -9.71 26.64 -13.93
N VAL A 332 -8.42 26.38 -14.15
CA VAL A 332 -7.38 27.42 -14.28
C VAL A 332 -7.70 28.34 -15.47
N ILE A 333 -7.89 27.77 -16.65
CA ILE A 333 -8.14 28.54 -17.89
C ILE A 333 -9.43 29.36 -17.78
N ALA A 334 -10.45 28.83 -17.09
CA ALA A 334 -11.70 29.51 -16.87
C ALA A 334 -11.54 30.74 -15.94
N HIS A 335 -10.77 30.61 -14.85
CA HIS A 335 -10.44 31.73 -13.97
C HIS A 335 -9.51 32.75 -14.62
N ASN A 336 -8.77 32.38 -15.66
CA ASN A 336 -8.02 33.32 -16.49
C ASN A 336 -8.91 34.10 -17.49
N GLY A 337 -10.24 33.89 -17.48
CA GLY A 337 -11.20 34.69 -18.24
C GLY A 337 -11.59 34.12 -19.61
N HIS A 338 -11.13 32.91 -19.96
CA HIS A 338 -11.44 32.26 -21.23
C HIS A 338 -12.72 31.39 -21.17
N ARG A 339 -13.25 31.02 -22.34
CA ARG A 339 -14.49 30.25 -22.45
C ARG A 339 -14.18 28.77 -22.54
N VAL A 340 -14.41 28.04 -21.43
CA VAL A 340 -14.05 26.62 -21.34
C VAL A 340 -15.27 25.70 -21.46
N THR A 341 -15.14 24.62 -22.23
CA THR A 341 -16.10 23.52 -22.30
C THR A 341 -15.41 22.20 -21.98
N ILE A 342 -15.89 21.46 -20.98
CA ILE A 342 -15.41 20.11 -20.67
C ILE A 342 -16.28 19.07 -21.39
N TYR A 343 -15.63 18.12 -22.05
CA TYR A 343 -16.27 16.96 -22.65
C TYR A 343 -16.00 15.70 -21.83
N GLY A 344 -17.06 14.93 -21.57
CA GLY A 344 -16.98 13.60 -20.97
C GLY A 344 -17.85 12.61 -21.74
N ARG A 345 -17.35 11.37 -21.85
CA ARG A 345 -18.04 10.30 -22.58
C ARG A 345 -19.31 9.86 -21.87
N ASN A 346 -19.28 9.78 -20.54
CA ASN A 346 -20.44 9.41 -19.74
C ASN A 346 -21.34 10.64 -19.54
N LYS A 347 -22.57 10.55 -20.05
CA LYS A 347 -23.57 11.63 -19.97
C LYS A 347 -24.03 11.90 -18.53
N GLU A 348 -24.15 10.86 -17.72
CA GLU A 348 -24.57 10.96 -16.32
C GLU A 348 -23.50 11.68 -15.49
N ASP A 349 -22.23 11.25 -15.59
CA ASP A 349 -21.09 11.91 -14.93
C ASP A 349 -21.04 13.42 -15.27
N ILE A 350 -21.27 13.75 -16.55
CA ILE A 350 -21.29 15.13 -17.05
C ILE A 350 -22.47 15.94 -16.53
N ASN A 351 -23.67 15.35 -16.47
CA ASN A 351 -24.85 16.02 -15.92
C ASN A 351 -24.69 16.27 -14.42
N ASN A 352 -24.24 15.26 -13.67
CA ASN A 352 -23.99 15.38 -12.24
C ASN A 352 -22.99 16.50 -11.95
N THR A 353 -21.87 16.54 -12.68
CA THR A 353 -20.87 17.61 -12.53
C THR A 353 -21.42 18.99 -12.93
N ARG A 354 -22.28 19.06 -13.94
CA ARG A 354 -22.91 20.33 -14.37
C ARG A 354 -23.82 20.89 -13.27
N GLU A 355 -24.58 20.03 -12.60
CA GLU A 355 -25.54 20.40 -11.55
C GLU A 355 -24.85 20.71 -10.22
N SER A 356 -23.94 19.83 -9.77
CA SER A 356 -23.24 19.99 -8.49
C SER A 356 -22.13 21.05 -8.54
N ARG A 357 -21.61 21.34 -9.74
CA ARG A 357 -20.36 22.09 -9.97
C ARG A 357 -19.13 21.45 -9.34
N VAL A 358 -19.21 20.15 -9.03
CA VAL A 358 -18.13 19.37 -8.41
C VAL A 358 -17.95 18.08 -9.19
N ASN A 359 -16.71 17.77 -9.57
CA ASN A 359 -16.39 16.49 -10.19
C ASN A 359 -16.13 15.44 -9.11
N GLU A 360 -17.18 14.96 -8.46
CA GLU A 360 -17.07 14.05 -7.30
C GLU A 360 -16.28 12.77 -7.58
N LYS A 361 -16.36 12.27 -8.83
CA LYS A 361 -15.73 11.02 -9.22
C LYS A 361 -14.21 11.14 -9.33
N TYR A 362 -13.71 12.26 -9.85
CA TYR A 362 -12.29 12.40 -10.20
C TYR A 362 -11.57 13.50 -9.43
N LEU A 363 -12.27 14.50 -8.92
CA LEU A 363 -11.71 15.65 -8.22
C LEU A 363 -12.70 16.15 -7.13
N PRO A 364 -12.95 15.33 -6.10
CA PRO A 364 -13.96 15.61 -5.08
C PRO A 364 -13.61 16.83 -4.22
N GLY A 365 -14.65 17.52 -3.73
CA GLY A 365 -14.56 18.63 -2.78
C GLY A 365 -14.06 19.96 -3.32
N ALA A 366 -13.87 20.10 -4.63
CA ALA A 366 -13.51 21.37 -5.27
C ALA A 366 -14.68 21.91 -6.10
N LEU A 367 -15.12 23.14 -5.80
CA LEU A 367 -16.10 23.86 -6.61
C LEU A 367 -15.45 24.39 -7.88
N LEU A 368 -16.08 24.12 -9.02
CA LEU A 368 -15.62 24.56 -10.33
C LEU A 368 -16.29 25.88 -10.72
N TYR A 369 -15.54 26.74 -11.43
CA TYR A 369 -16.04 28.03 -11.89
C TYR A 369 -17.37 27.91 -12.64
N ASP A 370 -18.36 28.71 -12.26
CA ASP A 370 -19.77 28.62 -12.69
C ASP A 370 -19.96 28.66 -14.22
N LYS A 371 -19.14 29.42 -14.95
CA LYS A 371 -19.25 29.56 -16.42
C LYS A 371 -18.61 28.42 -17.22
N ILE A 372 -17.95 27.45 -16.57
CA ILE A 372 -17.49 26.24 -17.28
C ILE A 372 -18.71 25.50 -17.80
N ARG A 373 -18.68 25.21 -19.11
CA ARG A 373 -19.72 24.45 -19.81
C ARG A 373 -19.36 22.97 -19.84
N PHE A 374 -20.36 22.11 -19.88
CA PHE A 374 -20.17 20.66 -19.94
C PHE A 374 -20.99 20.05 -21.07
N THR A 375 -20.41 19.11 -21.81
CA THR A 375 -21.09 18.41 -22.91
C THR A 375 -20.67 16.94 -22.97
N SER A 376 -21.60 16.07 -23.38
CA SER A 376 -21.30 14.70 -23.81
C SER A 376 -21.42 14.54 -25.33
N ASN A 377 -21.72 15.62 -26.06
CA ASN A 377 -21.74 15.63 -27.51
C ASN A 377 -20.36 15.99 -28.06
N ILE A 378 -19.75 15.04 -28.77
CA ILE A 378 -18.39 15.20 -29.29
C ILE A 378 -18.28 16.28 -30.37
N ARG A 379 -19.26 16.42 -31.26
CA ARG A 379 -19.24 17.44 -32.33
C ARG A 379 -19.31 18.84 -31.73
N THR A 380 -20.13 19.02 -30.71
CA THR A 380 -20.18 20.27 -29.93
C THR A 380 -18.86 20.52 -29.22
N ALA A 381 -18.18 19.49 -28.72
CA ALA A 381 -16.92 19.63 -28.03
C ALA A 381 -15.80 20.11 -28.95
N VAL A 382 -15.65 19.54 -30.14
CA VAL A 382 -14.48 19.82 -31.01
C VAL A 382 -14.72 20.87 -32.10
N GLY A 383 -15.97 21.19 -32.42
CA GLY A 383 -16.28 22.16 -33.48
C GLY A 383 -16.12 23.62 -33.03
N LYS A 384 -15.60 24.47 -33.94
CA LYS A 384 -15.43 25.93 -33.77
C LYS A 384 -14.71 26.32 -32.47
N ARG A 385 -13.55 25.70 -32.23
CA ARG A 385 -12.71 25.93 -31.06
C ARG A 385 -11.39 26.54 -31.49
N ASP A 386 -10.89 27.48 -30.72
CA ASP A 386 -9.55 28.02 -30.91
C ASP A 386 -8.51 27.01 -30.42
N ILE A 387 -8.85 26.28 -29.34
CA ILE A 387 -7.95 25.36 -28.65
C ILE A 387 -8.71 24.12 -28.20
N ILE A 388 -8.13 22.94 -28.44
CA ILE A 388 -8.67 21.66 -28.00
C ILE A 388 -7.58 20.95 -27.19
N ILE A 389 -7.85 20.78 -25.91
CA ILE A 389 -6.97 20.15 -24.93
C ILE A 389 -7.40 18.71 -24.72
N PHE A 390 -6.50 17.76 -24.95
CA PHE A 390 -6.71 16.35 -24.73
C PHE A 390 -6.21 15.94 -23.36
N ALA A 391 -7.15 15.55 -22.50
CA ALA A 391 -6.93 15.05 -21.14
C ALA A 391 -7.51 13.63 -20.97
N ILE A 392 -7.46 12.83 -22.04
CA ILE A 392 -7.83 11.41 -22.06
C ILE A 392 -6.57 10.54 -21.89
N PRO A 393 -6.70 9.29 -21.40
CA PRO A 393 -5.58 8.37 -21.29
C PRO A 393 -4.84 8.19 -22.62
N ALA A 394 -3.52 8.02 -22.57
CA ALA A 394 -2.66 7.96 -23.76
C ALA A 394 -3.11 6.86 -24.75
N GLN A 395 -3.52 5.70 -24.23
CA GLN A 395 -3.99 4.56 -25.03
C GLN A 395 -5.30 4.83 -25.80
N GLN A 396 -6.06 5.87 -25.44
CA GLN A 396 -7.32 6.22 -26.10
C GLN A 396 -7.16 7.34 -27.14
N PHE A 397 -6.02 8.03 -27.14
CA PHE A 397 -5.80 9.23 -27.96
C PHE A 397 -5.84 8.95 -29.47
N GLY A 398 -5.14 7.91 -29.93
CA GLY A 398 -5.13 7.54 -31.35
C GLY A 398 -6.51 7.19 -31.89
N ALA A 399 -7.22 6.28 -31.21
CA ALA A 399 -8.58 5.87 -31.59
C ALA A 399 -9.58 7.04 -31.54
N PHE A 400 -9.38 7.99 -30.62
CA PHE A 400 -10.18 9.20 -30.58
C PHE A 400 -9.98 10.03 -31.85
N LEU A 401 -8.74 10.31 -32.23
CA LEU A 401 -8.43 11.13 -33.40
C LEU A 401 -8.91 10.46 -34.68
N GLU A 402 -8.68 9.17 -34.84
CA GLU A 402 -9.16 8.39 -35.99
C GLU A 402 -10.66 8.60 -36.25
N LYS A 403 -11.48 8.54 -35.20
CA LYS A 403 -12.94 8.67 -35.32
C LYS A 403 -13.41 10.12 -35.50
N ASN A 404 -12.70 11.09 -34.92
CA ASN A 404 -13.22 12.45 -34.72
C ASN A 404 -12.44 13.57 -35.42
N ALA A 405 -11.26 13.30 -36.00
CA ALA A 405 -10.42 14.31 -36.63
C ALA A 405 -11.15 15.17 -37.67
N LYS A 406 -12.09 14.58 -38.42
CA LYS A 406 -12.93 15.29 -39.40
C LYS A 406 -13.82 16.41 -38.83
N TYR A 407 -14.06 16.42 -37.52
CA TYR A 407 -14.86 17.46 -36.85
C TYR A 407 -14.01 18.54 -36.18
N ILE A 408 -12.70 18.31 -36.08
CA ILE A 408 -11.75 19.24 -35.47
C ILE A 408 -11.54 20.40 -36.45
N ASP A 409 -11.61 21.62 -35.94
CA ASP A 409 -11.30 22.81 -36.72
C ASP A 409 -9.82 22.76 -37.16
N LYS A 410 -9.54 23.00 -38.44
CA LYS A 410 -8.18 22.91 -39.00
C LYS A 410 -7.22 23.95 -38.41
N ASN A 411 -7.75 25.05 -37.87
CA ASN A 411 -6.96 26.13 -37.29
C ASN A 411 -6.80 26.02 -35.77
N ALA A 412 -7.51 25.07 -35.12
CA ALA A 412 -7.41 24.90 -33.68
C ALA A 412 -5.99 24.51 -33.25
N ILE A 413 -5.52 25.04 -32.13
CA ILE A 413 -4.33 24.55 -31.45
C ILE A 413 -4.70 23.29 -30.69
N ILE A 414 -3.95 22.22 -30.91
CA ILE A 414 -4.14 20.92 -30.25
C ILE A 414 -3.16 20.83 -29.10
N VAL A 415 -3.67 20.69 -27.89
CA VAL A 415 -2.86 20.56 -26.69
C VAL A 415 -3.02 19.15 -26.16
N ASN A 416 -1.92 18.47 -25.82
CA ASN A 416 -1.99 17.16 -25.21
C ASN A 416 -1.43 17.19 -23.79
N LEU A 417 -2.21 16.66 -22.85
CA LEU A 417 -1.88 16.51 -21.45
C LEU A 417 -1.59 15.04 -21.07
N ALA A 418 -1.83 14.10 -21.99
CA ALA A 418 -1.63 12.68 -21.76
C ALA A 418 -0.13 12.37 -21.63
N LYS A 419 0.19 11.54 -20.63
CA LYS A 419 1.56 11.16 -20.27
C LYS A 419 1.73 9.65 -20.49
N GLY A 420 2.13 9.25 -21.70
CA GLY A 420 2.30 7.84 -22.05
C GLY A 420 2.76 7.61 -23.50
N ILE A 421 3.04 6.35 -23.83
CA ILE A 421 3.40 5.88 -25.17
C ILE A 421 2.33 4.86 -25.61
N GLU A 422 1.83 4.95 -26.84
CA GLU A 422 0.79 4.02 -27.30
C GLU A 422 1.36 2.63 -27.57
N ASN A 423 0.82 1.60 -26.92
CA ASN A 423 1.40 0.24 -26.95
C ASN A 423 1.40 -0.40 -28.35
N LYS A 424 0.40 -0.07 -29.17
CA LYS A 424 0.25 -0.66 -30.52
C LYS A 424 1.28 -0.11 -31.50
N SER A 425 1.47 1.21 -31.53
CA SER A 425 2.34 1.86 -32.51
C SER A 425 3.74 2.18 -31.99
N LEU A 426 3.93 2.13 -30.66
CA LEU A 426 5.14 2.57 -29.94
C LEU A 426 5.50 4.02 -30.26
N LYS A 427 4.48 4.84 -30.53
CA LYS A 427 4.63 6.25 -30.87
C LYS A 427 4.23 7.15 -29.71
N THR A 428 4.89 8.31 -29.64
CA THR A 428 4.48 9.39 -28.74
C THR A 428 3.19 10.03 -29.23
N MET A 429 2.54 10.82 -28.37
CA MET A 429 1.24 11.41 -28.71
C MET A 429 1.35 12.39 -29.88
N SER A 430 2.42 13.19 -29.96
CA SER A 430 2.67 14.08 -31.10
C SER A 430 2.84 13.32 -32.41
N GLN A 431 3.55 12.19 -32.39
CA GLN A 431 3.73 11.33 -33.55
C GLN A 431 2.43 10.66 -34.00
N ILE A 432 1.51 10.38 -33.06
CA ILE A 432 0.17 9.88 -33.37
C ILE A 432 -0.69 11.01 -33.98
N ALA A 433 -0.67 12.20 -33.37
CA ALA A 433 -1.42 13.36 -33.83
C ALA A 433 -1.07 13.72 -35.29
N LYS A 434 0.24 13.73 -35.62
CA LYS A 434 0.74 13.98 -36.98
C LYS A 434 0.15 13.07 -38.06
N LYS A 435 -0.36 11.88 -37.71
CA LYS A 435 -1.02 10.97 -38.68
C LYS A 435 -2.44 11.40 -39.05
N PHE A 436 -3.15 12.04 -38.12
CA PHE A 436 -4.59 12.30 -38.26
C PHE A 436 -4.92 13.76 -38.54
N ILE A 437 -4.09 14.68 -38.07
CA ILE A 437 -4.34 16.12 -38.14
C ILE A 437 -3.06 16.90 -38.46
N LYS A 438 -3.22 18.07 -39.10
CA LYS A 438 -2.12 18.99 -39.47
C LYS A 438 -2.08 20.26 -38.60
N ASN A 439 -2.86 20.25 -37.52
CA ASN A 439 -2.97 21.38 -36.60
C ASN A 439 -1.65 21.64 -35.87
N LYS A 440 -1.50 22.88 -35.36
CA LYS A 440 -0.44 23.22 -34.41
C LYS A 440 -0.60 22.35 -33.17
N TYR A 441 0.49 21.76 -32.70
CA TYR A 441 0.47 20.81 -31.59
C TYR A 441 1.34 21.29 -30.43
N VAL A 442 0.83 21.19 -29.22
CA VAL A 442 1.52 21.56 -27.98
C VAL A 442 1.42 20.40 -26.99
N ALA A 443 2.55 19.90 -26.50
CA ALA A 443 2.57 18.96 -25.37
C ALA A 443 2.76 19.75 -24.06
N VAL A 444 1.99 19.44 -23.01
CA VAL A 444 2.15 20.07 -21.70
C VAL A 444 2.46 19.00 -20.65
N SER A 445 3.56 19.17 -19.92
CA SER A 445 3.99 18.27 -18.86
C SER A 445 4.71 19.01 -17.74
N GLY A 446 5.01 18.34 -16.64
CA GLY A 446 5.62 18.93 -15.44
C GLY A 446 4.96 18.47 -14.14
N PRO A 447 5.54 18.84 -12.98
CA PRO A 447 5.02 18.50 -11.67
C PRO A 447 3.69 19.22 -11.43
N SER A 448 2.59 18.48 -11.51
CA SER A 448 1.26 19.10 -11.70
C SER A 448 0.12 18.23 -11.14
N HIS A 449 0.14 17.90 -9.85
CA HIS A 449 -0.95 17.16 -9.23
C HIS A 449 -2.27 17.95 -9.33
N ALA A 450 -3.31 17.30 -9.84
CA ALA A 450 -4.60 17.96 -10.11
C ALA A 450 -5.24 18.49 -8.82
N GLU A 451 -5.05 17.76 -7.73
CA GLU A 451 -5.52 18.08 -6.40
C GLU A 451 -4.88 19.35 -5.86
N GLU A 452 -3.61 19.62 -6.17
CA GLU A 452 -2.90 20.84 -5.77
C GLU A 452 -3.29 22.04 -6.65
N ILE A 453 -3.43 21.82 -7.96
CA ILE A 453 -3.85 22.85 -8.91
C ILE A 453 -5.24 23.38 -8.55
N VAL A 454 -6.19 22.48 -8.25
CA VAL A 454 -7.55 22.91 -7.90
C VAL A 454 -7.62 23.59 -6.54
N ARG A 455 -6.62 23.36 -5.67
CA ARG A 455 -6.43 24.08 -4.39
C ARG A 455 -5.71 25.41 -4.55
N ASN A 456 -5.40 25.80 -5.79
CA ASN A 456 -4.71 27.03 -6.13
C ASN A 456 -3.29 27.11 -5.53
N TYR A 457 -2.60 25.96 -5.41
CA TYR A 457 -1.21 25.92 -4.96
C TYR A 457 -0.23 26.26 -6.10
N PRO A 458 0.91 26.90 -5.80
CA PRO A 458 1.94 27.18 -6.80
C PRO A 458 2.35 25.93 -7.58
N THR A 459 2.15 25.96 -8.90
CA THR A 459 2.42 24.85 -9.82
C THR A 459 3.19 25.35 -11.03
N THR A 460 4.19 24.60 -11.48
CA THR A 460 5.00 24.94 -12.65
C THR A 460 4.99 23.82 -13.68
N VAL A 461 4.70 24.16 -14.94
CA VAL A 461 4.70 23.20 -16.06
C VAL A 461 5.47 23.76 -17.26
N VAL A 462 5.73 22.90 -18.25
CA VAL A 462 6.31 23.26 -19.54
C VAL A 462 5.33 22.95 -20.68
N ALA A 463 5.22 23.87 -21.64
CA ALA A 463 4.49 23.73 -22.89
C ALA A 463 5.49 23.64 -24.06
N ALA A 464 5.51 22.50 -24.75
CA ALA A 464 6.43 22.21 -25.84
C ALA A 464 5.73 22.26 -27.19
N SER A 465 6.28 22.98 -28.16
CA SER A 465 5.77 23.02 -29.53
C SER A 465 6.86 23.34 -30.56
N GLU A 466 6.73 22.78 -31.77
CA GLU A 466 7.51 23.20 -32.94
C GLU A 466 7.12 24.62 -33.40
N ASP A 467 5.90 25.08 -33.06
CA ASP A 467 5.45 26.45 -33.29
C ASP A 467 5.52 27.26 -31.98
N GLU A 468 6.53 28.13 -31.88
CA GLU A 468 6.74 28.98 -30.71
C GLU A 468 5.51 29.86 -30.37
N LYS A 469 4.77 30.32 -31.39
CA LYS A 469 3.55 31.12 -31.16
C LYS A 469 2.46 30.27 -30.52
N ALA A 470 2.35 28.99 -30.90
CA ALA A 470 1.40 28.08 -30.26
C ALA A 470 1.79 27.81 -28.80
N ALA A 471 3.07 27.56 -28.51
CA ALA A 471 3.54 27.38 -27.14
C ALA A 471 3.28 28.62 -26.26
N LYS A 472 3.58 29.83 -26.78
CA LYS A 472 3.30 31.10 -26.10
C LYS A 472 1.81 31.35 -25.89
N GLU A 473 0.96 30.98 -26.84
CA GLU A 473 -0.49 31.07 -26.68
C GLU A 473 -0.96 30.21 -25.50
N ILE A 474 -0.49 28.95 -25.42
CA ILE A 474 -0.83 28.06 -24.31
C ILE A 474 -0.24 28.56 -22.98
N GLN A 475 0.96 29.10 -22.99
CA GLN A 475 1.55 29.78 -21.83
C GLN A 475 0.64 30.92 -21.35
N ASN A 476 0.22 31.81 -22.23
CA ASN A 476 -0.59 32.99 -21.87
C ASN A 476 -1.94 32.61 -21.27
N ILE A 477 -2.67 31.66 -21.86
CA ILE A 477 -4.01 31.30 -21.36
C ILE A 477 -3.98 30.51 -20.04
N MET A 478 -2.87 29.86 -19.72
CA MET A 478 -2.71 29.04 -18.51
C MET A 478 -2.01 29.79 -17.38
N MET A 479 -1.19 30.80 -17.69
CA MET A 479 -0.46 31.58 -16.69
C MET A 479 -1.40 32.30 -15.72
N SER A 480 -1.13 32.17 -14.43
CA SER A 480 -1.81 32.86 -13.35
C SER A 480 -0.83 33.20 -12.22
N LYS A 481 -1.32 33.78 -11.11
CA LYS A 481 -0.49 34.03 -9.91
C LYS A 481 0.09 32.74 -9.31
N THR A 482 -0.56 31.60 -9.54
CA THR A 482 -0.26 30.30 -8.91
C THR A 482 0.06 29.22 -9.93
N PHE A 483 -0.14 29.46 -11.23
CA PHE A 483 0.16 28.51 -12.29
C PHE A 483 1.13 29.14 -13.29
N ARG A 484 2.37 28.63 -13.33
CA ARG A 484 3.43 29.16 -14.19
C ARG A 484 3.76 28.17 -15.31
N VAL A 485 3.81 28.68 -16.53
CA VAL A 485 4.12 27.87 -17.72
C VAL A 485 5.42 28.36 -18.35
N TYR A 486 6.36 27.45 -18.58
CA TYR A 486 7.56 27.67 -19.38
C TYR A 486 7.36 27.11 -20.78
N THR A 487 8.13 27.57 -21.76
CA THR A 487 8.02 27.09 -23.15
C THR A 487 9.31 26.41 -23.60
N THR A 488 9.18 25.41 -24.45
CA THR A 488 10.31 24.76 -25.14
C THR A 488 9.89 24.33 -26.55
N ASN A 489 10.85 24.00 -27.41
CA ASN A 489 10.59 23.37 -28.71
C ASN A 489 10.74 21.84 -28.69
N ASP A 490 11.25 21.27 -27.60
CA ASP A 490 11.49 19.83 -27.48
C ASP A 490 10.23 19.05 -27.06
N ILE A 491 9.36 18.79 -28.04
CA ILE A 491 8.12 18.01 -27.81
C ILE A 491 8.44 16.59 -27.35
N ILE A 492 9.42 15.94 -27.98
CA ILE A 492 9.72 14.53 -27.72
C ILE A 492 10.27 14.36 -26.30
N GLY A 493 11.19 15.23 -25.85
CA GLY A 493 11.70 15.20 -24.49
C GLY A 493 10.61 15.42 -23.45
N VAL A 494 9.70 16.37 -23.68
CA VAL A 494 8.59 16.65 -22.76
C VAL A 494 7.59 15.48 -22.68
N GLU A 495 7.23 14.87 -23.81
CA GLU A 495 6.34 13.71 -23.84
C GLU A 495 6.98 12.47 -23.19
N LEU A 496 8.26 12.20 -23.46
CA LEU A 496 8.97 11.04 -22.91
C LEU A 496 9.25 11.18 -21.42
N GLY A 497 9.67 12.37 -20.95
CA GLY A 497 9.86 12.63 -19.53
C GLY A 497 8.57 12.41 -18.74
N GLY A 498 7.45 12.95 -19.25
CA GLY A 498 6.13 12.77 -18.65
C GLY A 498 5.65 11.31 -18.67
N ALA A 499 5.92 10.56 -19.73
CA ALA A 499 5.51 9.17 -19.88
C ALA A 499 6.34 8.24 -18.98
N LEU A 500 7.66 8.24 -19.15
CA LEU A 500 8.55 7.24 -18.57
C LEU A 500 8.75 7.40 -17.07
N LYS A 501 8.56 8.61 -16.50
CA LYS A 501 8.57 8.80 -15.04
C LYS A 501 7.57 7.88 -14.33
N ASN A 502 6.44 7.54 -14.99
CA ASN A 502 5.40 6.71 -14.38
C ASN A 502 5.90 5.28 -14.16
N VAL A 503 6.82 4.80 -15.00
CA VAL A 503 7.50 3.52 -14.82
C VAL A 503 8.42 3.58 -13.61
N ILE A 504 9.26 4.62 -13.51
CA ILE A 504 10.16 4.78 -12.36
C ILE A 504 9.38 4.97 -11.05
N ALA A 505 8.25 5.66 -11.10
CA ALA A 505 7.34 5.79 -9.96
C ALA A 505 6.71 4.46 -9.53
N LEU A 506 6.39 3.55 -10.46
CA LEU A 506 6.01 2.18 -10.11
C LEU A 506 7.14 1.47 -9.38
N GLY A 507 8.37 1.50 -9.91
CA GLY A 507 9.53 0.90 -9.25
C GLY A 507 9.82 1.50 -7.87
N THR A 508 9.61 2.80 -7.72
CA THR A 508 9.76 3.50 -6.42
C THR A 508 8.70 3.03 -5.43
N GLY A 509 7.46 2.87 -5.89
CA GLY A 509 6.40 2.24 -5.10
C GLY A 509 6.78 0.83 -4.68
N ILE A 510 7.26 -0.01 -5.61
CA ILE A 510 7.69 -1.38 -5.31
C ILE A 510 8.78 -1.39 -4.23
N THR A 511 9.75 -0.50 -4.35
CA THR A 511 10.82 -0.28 -3.37
C THR A 511 10.25 0.10 -2.00
N ASP A 512 9.31 1.03 -1.94
CA ASP A 512 8.62 1.43 -0.71
C ASP A 512 7.83 0.25 -0.11
N GLY A 513 7.19 -0.58 -0.94
CA GLY A 513 6.36 -1.72 -0.49
C GLY A 513 7.20 -2.85 0.11
N MET A 514 8.47 -2.96 -0.30
CA MET A 514 9.47 -3.84 0.30
C MET A 514 10.11 -3.26 1.57
N ASN A 515 9.65 -2.10 2.05
CA ASN A 515 10.19 -1.37 3.20
C ASN A 515 11.66 -0.97 3.06
N PHE A 516 12.12 -0.67 1.84
CA PHE A 516 13.45 -0.11 1.64
C PHE A 516 13.50 1.38 1.99
N GLY A 517 14.66 1.85 2.46
CA GLY A 517 14.85 3.23 2.89
C GLY A 517 15.05 4.23 1.74
N ASP A 518 15.15 5.51 2.10
CA ASP A 518 15.25 6.63 1.15
C ASP A 518 16.50 6.58 0.25
N ASN A 519 17.58 5.90 0.68
CA ASN A 519 18.76 5.69 -0.15
C ASN A 519 18.43 4.91 -1.42
N SER A 520 17.67 3.81 -1.31
CA SER A 520 17.26 2.98 -2.45
C SER A 520 16.34 3.76 -3.39
N LYS A 521 15.42 4.56 -2.83
CA LYS A 521 14.54 5.45 -3.58
C LYS A 521 15.34 6.50 -4.36
N ALA A 522 16.28 7.18 -3.72
CA ALA A 522 17.12 8.17 -4.36
C ALA A 522 17.97 7.57 -5.50
N ALA A 523 18.56 6.39 -5.26
CA ALA A 523 19.33 5.67 -6.27
C ALA A 523 18.46 5.29 -7.48
N LEU A 524 17.27 4.74 -7.24
CA LEU A 524 16.33 4.34 -8.28
C LEU A 524 15.87 5.54 -9.12
N MET A 525 15.52 6.66 -8.48
CA MET A 525 15.12 7.89 -9.18
C MET A 525 16.26 8.44 -10.04
N THR A 526 17.47 8.48 -9.50
CA THR A 526 18.66 8.98 -10.20
C THR A 526 19.01 8.10 -11.40
N ARG A 527 19.08 6.78 -11.23
CA ARG A 527 19.36 5.87 -12.35
C ARG A 527 18.19 5.79 -13.33
N GLY A 528 16.96 5.95 -12.84
CA GLY A 528 15.76 6.02 -13.65
C GLY A 528 15.76 7.22 -14.60
N ILE A 529 16.12 8.42 -14.14
CA ILE A 529 16.19 9.59 -15.04
C ILE A 529 17.28 9.43 -16.11
N HIS A 530 18.38 8.73 -15.81
CA HIS A 530 19.39 8.40 -16.82
C HIS A 530 18.86 7.44 -17.90
N GLU A 531 18.05 6.43 -17.55
CA GLU A 531 17.40 5.59 -18.57
C GLU A 531 16.44 6.38 -19.46
N ILE A 532 15.67 7.28 -18.84
CA ILE A 532 14.74 8.17 -19.56
C ILE A 532 15.52 9.05 -20.53
N SER A 533 16.62 9.68 -20.09
CA SER A 533 17.45 10.54 -20.93
C SER A 533 18.03 9.77 -22.11
N ARG A 534 18.60 8.59 -21.86
CA ARG A 534 19.22 7.75 -22.90
C ARG A 534 18.23 7.33 -23.98
N LEU A 535 17.03 6.89 -23.59
CA LEU A 535 15.98 6.56 -24.54
C LEU A 535 15.52 7.80 -25.31
N GLY A 536 15.36 8.92 -24.61
CA GLY A 536 14.99 10.21 -25.18
C GLY A 536 15.95 10.74 -26.23
N GLU A 537 17.24 10.78 -25.92
CA GLU A 537 18.31 11.20 -26.84
C GLU A 537 18.35 10.33 -28.09
N THR A 538 18.19 9.00 -27.92
CA THR A 538 18.11 8.06 -29.06
C THR A 538 16.89 8.34 -29.96
N MET A 539 15.83 8.92 -29.39
CA MET A 539 14.63 9.36 -30.13
C MET A 539 14.71 10.80 -30.65
N GLY A 540 15.81 11.51 -30.41
CA GLY A 540 16.05 12.88 -30.86
C GLY A 540 15.58 13.98 -29.89
N ALA A 541 15.33 13.65 -28.62
CA ALA A 541 15.07 14.66 -27.58
C ALA A 541 16.36 15.38 -27.13
N ASN A 542 16.22 16.58 -26.56
CA ASN A 542 17.32 17.28 -25.92
C ASN A 542 17.52 16.76 -24.49
N SER A 543 18.76 16.42 -24.15
CA SER A 543 19.13 15.91 -22.82
C SER A 543 18.79 16.89 -21.68
N GLU A 544 18.90 18.21 -21.93
CA GLU A 544 18.59 19.25 -20.95
C GLU A 544 17.12 19.22 -20.51
N THR A 545 16.20 18.79 -21.38
CA THR A 545 14.77 18.67 -21.07
C THR A 545 14.52 17.71 -19.91
N PHE A 546 15.33 16.66 -19.76
CA PHE A 546 15.22 15.69 -18.68
C PHE A 546 15.72 16.21 -17.33
N SER A 547 16.59 17.23 -17.35
CA SER A 547 17.01 17.96 -16.14
C SER A 547 16.00 19.03 -15.71
N GLY A 548 14.98 19.31 -16.54
CA GLY A 548 13.94 20.31 -16.29
C GLY A 548 12.66 19.78 -15.65
N LEU A 549 11.59 20.58 -15.75
CA LEU A 549 10.29 20.30 -15.13
C LEU A 549 9.64 19.01 -15.63
N SER A 550 9.68 18.73 -16.93
CA SER A 550 9.06 17.52 -17.52
C SER A 550 9.83 16.23 -17.25
N GLY A 551 11.09 16.32 -16.87
CA GLY A 551 11.94 15.19 -16.51
C GLY A 551 12.02 15.04 -15.00
N ILE A 552 13.14 15.47 -14.40
CA ILE A 552 13.43 15.27 -12.98
C ILE A 552 12.38 15.91 -12.05
N GLY A 553 11.85 17.09 -12.40
CA GLY A 553 10.84 17.76 -11.57
C GLY A 553 9.56 16.93 -11.42
N ASP A 554 9.01 16.48 -12.54
CA ASP A 554 7.81 15.65 -12.56
C ASP A 554 8.08 14.25 -11.99
N LEU A 555 9.29 13.70 -12.21
CA LEU A 555 9.73 12.44 -11.60
C LEU A 555 9.73 12.53 -10.07
N MET A 556 10.37 13.55 -9.50
CA MET A 556 10.48 13.74 -8.05
C MET A 556 9.13 13.76 -7.35
N VAL A 557 8.20 14.58 -7.84
CA VAL A 557 6.86 14.66 -7.23
C VAL A 557 6.11 13.33 -7.37
N THR A 558 6.26 12.64 -8.50
CA THR A 558 5.54 11.39 -8.77
C THR A 558 6.09 10.20 -7.95
N CYS A 559 7.39 10.20 -7.66
CA CYS A 559 8.07 9.19 -6.85
C CYS A 559 7.96 9.45 -5.34
N SER A 560 7.60 10.66 -4.92
CA SER A 560 7.57 11.03 -3.49
C SER A 560 6.16 11.29 -2.95
N SER A 561 5.16 11.40 -3.82
CA SER A 561 3.79 11.76 -3.43
C SER A 561 2.86 10.55 -3.30
N ASP A 562 2.03 10.54 -2.26
CA ASP A 562 0.89 9.62 -2.12
C ASP A 562 -0.22 9.86 -3.16
N LEU A 563 -0.24 11.04 -3.80
CA LEU A 563 -1.20 11.34 -4.86
C LEU A 563 -0.89 10.55 -6.14
N SER A 564 0.36 10.10 -6.30
CA SER A 564 0.79 9.28 -7.43
C SER A 564 0.12 7.92 -7.42
N ARG A 565 -0.73 7.67 -8.42
CA ARG A 565 -1.38 6.37 -8.65
C ARG A 565 -0.37 5.27 -9.00
N ASN A 566 0.70 5.63 -9.72
CA ASN A 566 1.77 4.71 -10.10
C ASN A 566 2.57 4.27 -8.88
N ARG A 567 2.98 5.21 -8.02
CA ARG A 567 3.68 4.88 -6.77
C ARG A 567 2.82 4.02 -5.86
N ARG A 568 1.54 4.37 -5.65
CA ARG A 568 0.62 3.56 -4.84
C ARG A 568 0.42 2.15 -5.41
N CYS A 569 0.27 2.02 -6.73
CA CYS A 569 0.18 0.70 -7.36
C CYS A 569 1.46 -0.11 -7.11
N GLY A 570 2.63 0.52 -7.30
CA GLY A 570 3.92 -0.10 -7.01
C GLY A 570 4.05 -0.54 -5.55
N LEU A 571 3.59 0.29 -4.60
CA LEU A 571 3.60 -0.03 -3.17
C LEU A 571 2.82 -1.31 -2.86
N LEU A 572 1.63 -1.45 -3.43
CA LEU A 572 0.82 -2.66 -3.26
C LEU A 572 1.53 -3.90 -3.83
N ILE A 573 2.16 -3.76 -4.99
CA ILE A 573 2.95 -4.84 -5.64
C ILE A 573 4.18 -5.20 -4.80
N GLY A 574 4.93 -4.21 -4.33
CA GLY A 574 6.09 -4.42 -3.45
C GLY A 574 5.70 -5.01 -2.09
N GLY A 575 4.49 -4.71 -1.63
CA GLY A 575 3.88 -5.36 -0.47
C GLY A 575 3.56 -6.82 -0.73
N GLY A 576 3.44 -7.28 -1.97
CA GLY A 576 3.18 -8.69 -2.32
C GLY A 576 1.81 -8.95 -2.96
N MET A 577 1.03 -7.92 -3.32
CA MET A 577 -0.14 -8.09 -4.18
C MET A 577 0.29 -8.44 -5.61
N THR A 578 -0.55 -9.17 -6.34
CA THR A 578 -0.30 -9.33 -7.77
C THR A 578 -0.51 -7.99 -8.50
N PRO A 579 0.13 -7.77 -9.65
CA PRO A 579 -0.11 -6.58 -10.47
C PRO A 579 -1.58 -6.36 -10.82
N GLU A 580 -2.34 -7.43 -11.07
CA GLU A 580 -3.78 -7.39 -11.37
C GLU A 580 -4.59 -6.90 -10.17
N GLU A 581 -4.30 -7.43 -8.97
CA GLU A 581 -4.95 -7.04 -7.72
C GLU A 581 -4.66 -5.57 -7.37
N ALA A 582 -3.40 -5.17 -7.49
CA ALA A 582 -2.96 -3.80 -7.21
C ALA A 582 -3.66 -2.79 -8.13
N VAL A 583 -3.77 -3.08 -9.43
CA VAL A 583 -4.48 -2.20 -10.38
C VAL A 583 -5.98 -2.11 -10.05
N ALA A 584 -6.60 -3.22 -9.66
CA ALA A 584 -8.01 -3.23 -9.27
C ALA A 584 -8.27 -2.36 -8.02
N GLU A 585 -7.37 -2.38 -7.03
CA GLU A 585 -7.50 -1.60 -5.80
C GLU A 585 -7.38 -0.07 -6.03
N ILE A 586 -6.55 0.37 -6.98
CA ILE A 586 -6.37 1.80 -7.31
C ILE A 586 -7.64 2.41 -7.93
N LYS A 587 -8.54 1.59 -8.49
CA LYS A 587 -9.86 1.98 -9.09
C LYS A 587 -9.81 2.99 -10.24
N THR A 588 -8.63 3.45 -10.61
CA THR A 588 -8.38 4.44 -11.66
C THR A 588 -7.21 3.98 -12.51
N THR A 589 -7.10 4.53 -13.72
CA THR A 589 -6.04 4.12 -14.66
C THR A 589 -4.64 4.38 -14.09
N VAL A 590 -3.81 3.33 -14.08
CA VAL A 590 -2.38 3.36 -13.73
C VAL A 590 -1.57 3.36 -15.03
N GLU A 591 -1.22 4.55 -15.52
CA GLU A 591 -0.53 4.73 -16.82
C GLU A 591 0.83 4.00 -16.89
N GLY A 592 1.52 3.85 -15.76
CA GLY A 592 2.82 3.18 -15.69
C GLY A 592 2.78 1.72 -16.15
N ILE A 593 1.69 1.00 -15.87
CA ILE A 593 1.52 -0.42 -16.25
C ILE A 593 1.45 -0.57 -17.76
N TYR A 594 0.80 0.38 -18.45
CA TYR A 594 0.78 0.38 -19.91
C TYR A 594 2.10 0.90 -20.49
N THR A 595 2.67 1.93 -19.85
CA THR A 595 3.87 2.60 -20.34
C THR A 595 5.12 1.72 -20.24
N VAL A 596 5.24 0.87 -19.22
CA VAL A 596 6.40 -0.03 -19.07
C VAL A 596 6.51 -1.03 -20.23
N GLU A 597 5.37 -1.54 -20.70
CA GLU A 597 5.31 -2.44 -21.84
C GLU A 597 5.76 -1.74 -23.14
N ALA A 598 5.26 -0.54 -23.40
CA ALA A 598 5.69 0.25 -24.56
C ALA A 598 7.17 0.66 -24.46
N ALA A 599 7.63 1.08 -23.29
CA ALA A 599 9.00 1.52 -23.05
C ALA A 599 10.00 0.38 -23.29
N SER A 600 9.75 -0.80 -22.73
CA SER A 600 10.62 -1.97 -22.93
C SER A 600 10.66 -2.41 -24.40
N LYS A 601 9.51 -2.47 -25.09
CA LYS A 601 9.46 -2.77 -26.53
C LYS A 601 10.23 -1.75 -27.36
N LEU A 602 10.10 -0.47 -27.03
CA LEU A 602 10.76 0.62 -27.73
C LEU A 602 12.28 0.59 -27.49
N ALA A 603 12.70 0.36 -26.24
CA ALA A 603 14.10 0.19 -25.87
C ALA A 603 14.75 -0.96 -26.64
N LYS A 604 14.07 -2.13 -26.70
CA LYS A 604 14.53 -3.28 -27.49
C LYS A 604 14.64 -2.95 -28.99
N LYS A 605 13.64 -2.26 -29.55
CA LYS A 605 13.63 -1.85 -30.96
C LYS A 605 14.78 -0.90 -31.31
N LEU A 606 15.09 0.02 -30.39
CA LEU A 606 16.13 1.04 -30.56
C LEU A 606 17.51 0.59 -30.03
N LYS A 607 17.61 -0.63 -29.48
CA LYS A 607 18.82 -1.19 -28.85
C LYS A 607 19.36 -0.30 -27.70
N VAL A 608 18.46 0.28 -26.91
CA VAL A 608 18.79 1.09 -25.73
C VAL A 608 18.74 0.20 -24.48
N ASP A 609 19.82 0.21 -23.69
CA ASP A 609 19.87 -0.50 -22.40
C ASP A 609 19.04 0.26 -21.35
N MET A 610 17.93 -0.36 -20.91
CA MET A 610 16.99 0.14 -19.88
C MET A 610 16.70 -0.93 -18.81
N PRO A 611 17.70 -1.26 -17.98
CA PRO A 611 17.66 -2.37 -17.02
C PRO A 611 16.56 -2.24 -15.96
N ILE A 612 16.35 -1.05 -15.39
CA ILE A 612 15.30 -0.78 -14.39
C ILE A 612 13.93 -0.94 -15.03
N THR A 613 13.71 -0.33 -16.20
CA THR A 613 12.45 -0.45 -16.94
C THR A 613 12.13 -1.92 -17.27
N ASN A 614 13.13 -2.69 -17.70
CA ASN A 614 12.96 -4.11 -18.00
C ASN A 614 12.70 -4.94 -16.73
N ALA A 615 13.41 -4.68 -15.64
CA ALA A 615 13.17 -5.37 -14.36
C ALA A 615 11.74 -5.10 -13.85
N ILE A 616 11.29 -3.85 -13.90
CA ILE A 616 9.90 -3.49 -13.53
C ILE A 616 8.93 -4.22 -14.46
N LYS A 617 9.18 -4.28 -15.77
CA LYS A 617 8.32 -5.02 -16.69
C LYS A 617 8.18 -6.50 -16.30
N GLU A 618 9.28 -7.18 -16.02
CA GLU A 618 9.25 -8.60 -15.68
C GLU A 618 8.53 -8.85 -14.34
N VAL A 619 8.59 -7.90 -13.40
CA VAL A 619 7.75 -7.91 -12.18
C VAL A 619 6.26 -7.72 -12.51
N ILE A 620 5.92 -6.76 -13.37
CA ILE A 620 4.53 -6.53 -13.80
C ILE A 620 3.97 -7.71 -14.62
N ASP A 621 4.80 -8.41 -15.38
CA ASP A 621 4.44 -9.62 -16.12
C ASP A 621 4.33 -10.86 -15.21
N GLY A 622 4.67 -10.75 -13.92
CA GLY A 622 4.66 -11.86 -12.96
C GLY A 622 5.76 -12.90 -13.16
N LYS A 623 6.81 -12.58 -13.93
CA LYS A 623 7.93 -13.50 -14.23
C LYS A 623 9.07 -13.40 -13.23
N LEU A 624 9.22 -12.25 -12.60
CA LEU A 624 10.19 -12.01 -11.54
C LEU A 624 9.45 -11.50 -10.30
N ASN A 625 9.84 -11.98 -9.12
CA ASN A 625 9.37 -11.36 -7.90
C ASN A 625 10.14 -10.04 -7.67
N PRO A 626 9.59 -9.08 -6.89
CA PRO A 626 10.25 -7.80 -6.63
C PRO A 626 11.67 -7.88 -6.04
N ARG A 627 11.96 -8.88 -5.20
CA ARG A 627 13.27 -9.03 -4.56
C ARG A 627 14.33 -9.54 -5.53
N ASP A 628 13.99 -10.55 -6.32
CA ASP A 628 14.86 -11.10 -7.36
C ASP A 628 15.20 -10.02 -8.38
N ALA A 629 14.24 -9.14 -8.70
CA ALA A 629 14.48 -7.99 -9.57
C ALA A 629 15.53 -7.02 -8.98
N VAL A 630 15.49 -6.76 -7.68
CA VAL A 630 16.51 -5.94 -7.00
C VAL A 630 17.87 -6.64 -7.00
N GLU A 631 17.92 -7.92 -6.65
CA GLU A 631 19.15 -8.70 -6.64
C GLU A 631 19.81 -8.72 -8.03
N MET A 632 19.01 -8.94 -9.07
CA MET A 632 19.46 -8.87 -10.47
C MET A 632 20.03 -7.49 -10.82
N LEU A 633 19.41 -6.39 -10.34
CA LEU A 633 19.90 -5.03 -10.60
C LEU A 633 21.19 -4.71 -9.85
N MET A 634 21.34 -5.21 -8.61
CA MET A 634 22.51 -4.97 -7.75
C MET A 634 23.74 -5.79 -8.17
N ASN A 635 23.53 -6.98 -8.71
CA ASN A 635 24.61 -7.89 -9.16
C ASN A 635 25.10 -7.61 -10.60
N ARG A 636 24.73 -6.46 -11.19
CA ARG A 636 25.23 -6.07 -12.51
C ARG A 636 26.70 -5.68 -12.46
N ASP A 637 27.38 -5.84 -13.58
CA ASP A 637 28.79 -5.46 -13.73
C ASP A 637 29.05 -4.01 -13.31
N ARG A 638 30.20 -3.81 -12.65
CA ARG A 638 30.65 -2.50 -12.18
C ARG A 638 30.80 -1.54 -13.37
N LYS A 639 30.24 -0.33 -13.26
CA LYS A 639 30.31 0.72 -14.29
C LYS A 639 30.71 2.07 -13.69
N GLN A 640 31.27 2.94 -14.52
CA GLN A 640 31.44 4.36 -14.18
C GLN A 640 30.06 5.04 -14.19
N GLU A 641 29.83 5.99 -13.29
CA GLU A 641 28.52 6.61 -13.07
C GLU A 641 27.87 7.15 -14.36
N ASN A 642 28.67 7.79 -15.22
CA ASN A 642 28.23 8.46 -16.44
C ASN A 642 28.46 7.64 -17.73
N LYS A 643 28.68 6.32 -17.66
CA LYS A 643 28.92 5.46 -18.85
C LYS A 643 27.97 4.27 -18.96
#